data_AF-A0AAD6X4W2-F1
#
_entry.id   AF-A0AAD6X4W2-F1
#
_cell.length_a   1.000
_cell.length_b   1.000
_cell.length_c   1.000
_cell.angle_alpha   90.00
_cell.angle_beta   90.00
_cell.angle_gamma   90.00
#
_symmetry.space_group_name_H-M   'P 1'
#
loop_
_entity.id
_entity.type
_entity.pdbx_description
1 polymer ?
#
loop_
_entity_poly.entity_id
_entity_poly.type
_entity_poly.pdbx_seq_one_letter_code
_entity_poly.pdbx_strand_id
1 'polypeptide(L)'
;MPRLLGLTVLSSDDPDNGESDTGSALNTPTRPSPLQHESPSRDAPMPSFTNYLFGGVGFNPSMSVSIPGTTTPTRYQRGDSLPGSSPIDSSPARSIFSSPARIAATQALADSVPSPLPPLSSDGINPSSPITGTKEERLAASYRKRHRKRANTIAAQKVLSQEEAEDNKTVVFDDVLKKLRDNGLTFGQLMLYVFDPIYKQGTTRWDGFFKESGLAARILGLWVSNKNSATAREEVGAWAEEYVAARIHAEAEAVTASKMLQTAGVRVDNDYVTGFSMTKVGAKIALAARVTTKMLNAFATSARNLKTNLPQRAAKRFTVVTSAALALLGEFSHKNNYSRRIMGLYLYATGAQRQTITVMAHLGISESYQNLTHKPRTNAGRRTRRVSGDYSPPTPPSTPLTLPAEPYTPPDPLVLASKIQDLLTIKLSTLHELSSSMRGFARVVASTGLFAAAYDNINMVFRAAEQILGRTDSQENGTCATIFALWKARLEDMQIPDLKAAFDKAPPLSLKDILLTAPELELMDNCLRHCILRIIVEHGGDKFDKFRAELDAALPVTPDKIELHQTVLHPTPAWNIDQSTIIANAEVADAIYDELEVKGLAHWKWAVKILAGDQLSIARLRSLVNIRAGHEGGYSGFGWGVWMPGLFHGKIADMHGFFVTHWGVPNRGTRNPGSLSFHNTHLHRAPILLSSLPPFRVCRDLVFTSLYSRVLHCLLLVSGKSTLDECAMSIETYAQLEALAASIQAKFVNAELVSELRWQRSTTQTAEGEVPPGDQIFENSCLLLRDALISREFTDSIKAGDSGRIVLVLKLLALSFRGNGRSKYAYEMLHLIHNLTHVWPKPIRDIVLNNWLVNPTGNPFSWTIYQAHGSAASWEWLGMVAPCVTALRHLSTSITRILGSDQGTKHEPADLSTDIKLLMKSLAEHDVYKIKGRVFAEGDGSPTPDVIAAGVEQLADSSSNPLVEYNTAFQKLQARLRLRPLVDNWSEEPQSVAAPTATTVGPTPSGASGEVNSEILQTIAAATVNVDLPPVDTYLPEPSEVEFEGSDGGNSDIDGASVDGFREEELTAFERTMDEVNEPTLTRDTAADVALDMDSNDDDFLFSSNIYNDEDADSDYYYVDDVNDLDYADD
;
A
#
# COMPACT_ATOMS: atom_id res chain seq x y z
N MET A 1 -33.06 -4.92 21.02
CA MET A 1 -33.52 -5.24 22.39
C MET A 1 -32.79 -6.51 22.84
N PRO A 2 -32.40 -6.64 24.12
CA PRO A 2 -30.98 -6.45 24.42
C PRO A 2 -30.36 -7.45 25.41
N ARG A 3 -29.04 -7.29 25.67
CA ARG A 3 -28.27 -7.77 26.86
C ARG A 3 -27.99 -9.30 26.90
N LEU A 4 -26.99 -9.81 27.65
CA LEU A 4 -26.01 -9.18 28.56
C LEU A 4 -24.68 -9.98 28.58
N LEU A 5 -23.60 -9.36 29.05
CA LEU A 5 -22.29 -9.96 29.36
C LEU A 5 -22.37 -10.96 30.53
N GLY A 6 -21.45 -11.93 30.57
CA GLY A 6 -21.29 -12.87 31.68
C GLY A 6 -20.04 -13.75 31.58
N LEU A 7 -18.85 -13.17 31.62
CA LEU A 7 -17.62 -13.92 31.84
C LEU A 7 -17.57 -14.37 33.31
N THR A 8 -17.45 -15.66 33.57
CA THR A 8 -17.17 -16.23 34.90
C THR A 8 -16.19 -17.38 34.73
N VAL A 9 -15.20 -17.46 35.60
CA VAL A 9 -14.04 -18.38 35.50
C VAL A 9 -13.91 -19.13 36.81
N LEU A 10 -13.85 -20.47 36.72
CA LEU A 10 -13.66 -21.45 37.81
C LEU A 10 -14.87 -21.56 38.79
N SER A 11 -15.21 -22.72 39.35
CA SER A 11 -14.46 -23.99 39.45
C SER A 11 -15.36 -25.25 39.45
N SER A 12 -14.69 -26.41 39.38
CA SER A 12 -14.98 -27.68 40.08
C SER A 12 -16.12 -28.61 39.61
N ASP A 13 -15.73 -29.89 39.53
CA ASP A 13 -16.53 -31.13 39.66
C ASP A 13 -17.20 -31.73 38.40
N ASP A 14 -16.41 -32.47 37.61
CA ASP A 14 -16.37 -33.96 37.52
C ASP A 14 -17.70 -34.79 37.53
N PRO A 15 -17.74 -36.02 36.98
CA PRO A 15 -17.88 -36.28 35.55
C PRO A 15 -19.05 -37.27 35.24
N ASP A 16 -18.93 -38.00 34.13
CA ASP A 16 -19.51 -39.34 33.85
C ASP A 16 -20.86 -39.45 33.09
N ASN A 17 -20.82 -40.30 32.03
CA ASN A 17 -21.91 -40.93 31.26
C ASN A 17 -22.90 -40.02 30.49
N GLY A 18 -23.32 -40.33 29.26
CA GLY A 18 -23.09 -41.51 28.42
C GLY A 18 -24.40 -41.98 27.79
N GLU A 19 -24.44 -42.12 26.45
CA GLU A 19 -25.55 -42.74 25.67
C GLU A 19 -26.94 -42.06 25.79
N SER A 20 -27.94 -42.22 24.90
CA SER A 20 -27.99 -42.58 23.48
C SER A 20 -29.41 -42.25 22.94
N ASP A 21 -29.54 -42.21 21.61
CA ASP A 21 -30.70 -42.72 20.85
C ASP A 21 -32.04 -41.94 20.68
N THR A 22 -32.47 -41.89 19.40
CA THR A 22 -33.85 -41.74 18.85
C THR A 22 -34.66 -40.44 19.14
N GLY A 23 -35.51 -39.92 18.24
CA GLY A 23 -35.77 -40.23 16.82
C GLY A 23 -37.22 -39.88 16.39
N SER A 24 -37.43 -39.41 15.13
CA SER A 24 -38.74 -39.30 14.44
C SER A 24 -39.80 -38.29 15.00
N ALA A 25 -40.74 -37.69 14.24
CA ALA A 25 -41.01 -37.64 12.80
C ALA A 25 -41.96 -36.45 12.42
N LEU A 26 -41.99 -36.10 11.12
CA LEU A 26 -43.16 -35.65 10.32
C LEU A 26 -44.11 -34.52 10.81
N ASN A 27 -44.16 -33.40 10.07
CA ASN A 27 -45.30 -33.13 9.15
C ASN A 27 -45.12 -31.87 8.27
N THR A 28 -45.32 -32.04 6.96
CA THR A 28 -45.72 -31.02 5.98
C THR A 28 -47.20 -31.32 5.59
N PRO A 29 -47.89 -30.66 4.62
CA PRO A 29 -47.54 -29.51 3.79
C PRO A 29 -48.65 -28.42 3.72
N THR A 30 -48.40 -27.31 3.00
CA THR A 30 -49.22 -26.87 1.83
C THR A 30 -48.74 -25.53 1.22
N ARG A 31 -49.00 -25.37 -0.08
CA ARG A 31 -48.74 -24.19 -0.93
C ARG A 31 -50.10 -23.61 -1.37
N PRO A 32 -50.20 -22.34 -1.79
CA PRO A 32 -50.41 -22.13 -3.24
C PRO A 32 -49.73 -20.87 -3.84
N SER A 33 -49.87 -20.72 -5.15
CA SER A 33 -49.51 -19.57 -6.02
C SER A 33 -50.69 -19.40 -7.01
N PRO A 34 -50.60 -18.70 -8.17
CA PRO A 34 -50.10 -17.37 -8.54
C PRO A 34 -51.24 -16.48 -9.16
N LEU A 35 -50.92 -15.43 -9.94
CA LEU A 35 -51.69 -14.67 -11.00
C LEU A 35 -51.29 -13.17 -10.94
N GLN A 36 -51.41 -12.28 -11.93
CA GLN A 36 -51.20 -12.21 -13.40
C GLN A 36 -51.58 -10.75 -13.83
N HIS A 37 -51.02 -10.27 -14.95
CA HIS A 37 -51.32 -9.06 -15.76
C HIS A 37 -52.45 -8.05 -15.40
N GLU A 38 -52.17 -6.75 -15.61
CA GLU A 38 -52.78 -5.93 -16.70
C GLU A 38 -52.18 -4.50 -16.83
N SER A 39 -52.36 -3.88 -18.00
CA SER A 39 -51.97 -2.49 -18.34
C SER A 39 -53.21 -1.65 -18.67
N PRO A 40 -53.16 -0.31 -18.54
CA PRO A 40 -53.65 0.51 -19.67
C PRO A 40 -52.84 1.80 -19.94
N SER A 41 -53.22 2.49 -21.01
CA SER A 41 -52.43 3.50 -21.73
C SER A 41 -52.95 4.95 -21.66
N ARG A 42 -52.02 5.90 -21.92
CA ARG A 42 -52.20 7.20 -22.61
C ARG A 42 -53.27 8.20 -22.12
N ASP A 43 -52.80 9.41 -21.79
CA ASP A 43 -53.31 10.65 -22.39
C ASP A 43 -52.20 11.74 -22.40
N ALA A 44 -52.28 12.68 -23.36
CA ALA A 44 -51.34 13.80 -23.61
C ALA A 44 -52.11 15.15 -23.44
N PRO A 45 -51.55 16.40 -23.59
CA PRO A 45 -50.48 16.82 -24.51
C PRO A 45 -49.44 17.89 -24.05
N MET A 46 -48.47 18.12 -24.94
CA MET A 46 -47.46 19.21 -25.06
C MET A 46 -48.08 20.58 -25.44
N PRO A 47 -47.36 21.73 -25.65
CA PRO A 47 -45.90 21.97 -25.90
C PRO A 47 -45.28 23.08 -24.97
N SER A 48 -44.20 23.86 -25.22
CA SER A 48 -43.35 24.19 -26.41
C SER A 48 -41.98 24.83 -26.05
N PHE A 49 -41.00 24.76 -26.98
CA PHE A 49 -40.00 25.75 -27.51
C PHE A 49 -39.71 27.09 -26.75
N THR A 50 -38.58 27.82 -26.84
CA THR A 50 -37.43 27.98 -27.82
C THR A 50 -36.27 28.79 -27.14
N ASN A 51 -35.11 29.14 -27.74
CA ASN A 51 -33.96 28.41 -28.35
C ASN A 51 -32.82 29.44 -28.75
N TYR A 52 -31.58 29.00 -29.07
CA TYR A 52 -30.41 29.76 -29.65
C TYR A 52 -29.67 30.84 -28.77
N LEU A 53 -28.43 31.32 -29.05
CA LEU A 53 -27.10 30.74 -29.47
C LEU A 53 -26.03 31.89 -29.56
N PHE A 54 -24.71 31.56 -29.61
CA PHE A 54 -23.52 32.43 -29.89
C PHE A 54 -23.20 33.58 -28.88
N GLY A 55 -21.95 34.09 -28.74
CA GLY A 55 -20.64 33.67 -29.30
C GLY A 55 -19.67 34.86 -29.51
N GLY A 56 -18.42 34.81 -28.98
CA GLY A 56 -17.35 35.82 -29.17
C GLY A 56 -17.55 37.14 -28.41
N VAL A 57 -16.57 38.03 -28.20
CA VAL A 57 -15.13 38.13 -28.59
C VAL A 57 -14.40 38.87 -27.44
N GLY A 58 -13.12 38.58 -27.16
CA GLY A 58 -12.37 39.23 -26.07
C GLY A 58 -11.58 40.48 -26.46
N PHE A 59 -11.00 41.19 -25.48
CA PHE A 59 -9.72 41.92 -25.61
C PHE A 59 -9.14 42.28 -24.23
N ASN A 60 -7.80 42.24 -24.12
CA ASN A 60 -6.96 42.71 -23.01
C ASN A 60 -6.55 44.20 -23.31
N PRO A 61 -5.74 44.95 -22.52
CA PRO A 61 -5.21 44.74 -21.16
C PRO A 61 -5.16 46.01 -20.25
N SER A 62 -4.41 45.91 -19.15
CA SER A 62 -3.51 46.94 -18.55
C SER A 62 -3.94 47.74 -17.30
N MET A 63 -3.01 47.76 -16.33
CA MET A 63 -2.55 48.86 -15.44
C MET A 63 -3.58 49.75 -14.66
N SER A 64 -3.34 50.20 -13.42
CA SER A 64 -2.24 49.99 -12.46
C SER A 64 -2.51 50.70 -11.11
N VAL A 65 -1.98 50.15 -10.01
CA VAL A 65 -1.37 50.87 -8.84
C VAL A 65 -2.26 51.62 -7.80
N SER A 66 -1.84 51.47 -6.53
CA SER A 66 -2.09 52.26 -5.29
C SER A 66 -3.40 52.16 -4.45
N ILE A 67 -3.26 51.37 -3.37
CA ILE A 67 -3.51 51.68 -1.93
C ILE A 67 -3.17 53.16 -1.57
N PRO A 68 -3.71 53.88 -0.54
CA PRO A 68 -4.47 53.45 0.68
C PRO A 68 -5.76 54.27 1.00
N GLY A 69 -6.38 54.04 2.17
CA GLY A 69 -6.96 55.16 2.93
C GLY A 69 -8.21 54.89 3.77
N THR A 70 -8.03 54.55 5.05
CA THR A 70 -9.06 54.70 6.11
C THR A 70 -9.54 56.15 6.26
N THR A 71 -10.86 56.41 6.32
CA THR A 71 -11.55 57.02 7.50
C THR A 71 -13.08 57.17 7.36
N THR A 72 -13.76 56.85 8.46
CA THR A 72 -15.09 57.26 8.98
C THR A 72 -15.40 58.79 8.95
N PRO A 73 -16.60 59.28 9.36
CA PRO A 73 -18.00 58.84 9.13
C PRO A 73 -18.95 60.07 8.89
N THR A 74 -20.25 59.96 9.27
CA THR A 74 -21.31 61.02 9.36
C THR A 74 -21.86 61.63 8.06
N ARG A 75 -23.10 62.14 7.93
CA ARG A 75 -24.46 62.03 8.56
C ARG A 75 -25.17 63.37 8.27
N TYR A 76 -26.22 63.37 7.44
CA TYR A 76 -27.26 64.42 7.33
C TYR A 76 -28.61 63.66 7.17
N GLN A 77 -29.70 63.93 7.92
CA GLN A 77 -30.65 65.05 7.82
C GLN A 77 -31.26 65.19 6.41
N ARG A 78 -32.58 65.42 6.19
CA ARG A 78 -33.74 65.78 7.05
C ARG A 78 -35.05 65.64 6.23
N GLY A 79 -36.21 65.50 6.89
CA GLY A 79 -37.57 65.87 6.38
C GLY A 79 -38.17 65.06 5.22
N ASP A 80 -39.49 65.00 5.00
CA ASP A 80 -40.62 65.57 5.74
C ASP A 80 -41.97 64.80 5.51
N SER A 81 -42.90 64.97 6.46
CA SER A 81 -44.37 64.95 6.35
C SER A 81 -45.19 63.74 5.82
N LEU A 82 -45.96 63.18 6.78
CA LEU A 82 -47.35 62.65 6.75
C LEU A 82 -48.31 63.32 5.72
N PRO A 83 -49.47 62.72 5.32
CA PRO A 83 -50.43 61.88 6.10
C PRO A 83 -50.86 60.56 5.39
N GLY A 84 -51.68 59.65 5.92
CA GLY A 84 -52.41 59.58 7.19
C GLY A 84 -53.79 58.93 6.99
N SER A 85 -53.94 57.65 7.37
CA SER A 85 -55.23 56.96 7.54
C SER A 85 -55.07 55.78 8.50
N SER A 86 -56.15 55.45 9.24
CA SER A 86 -56.11 54.64 10.46
C SER A 86 -56.18 53.11 10.22
N PRO A 87 -55.79 52.27 11.21
CA PRO A 87 -55.30 50.92 10.96
C PRO A 87 -56.38 49.83 10.97
N ILE A 88 -56.07 48.69 10.36
CA ILE A 88 -56.83 47.44 10.50
C ILE A 88 -56.13 46.52 11.51
N ASP A 89 -56.95 45.79 12.27
CA ASP A 89 -56.58 45.02 13.45
C ASP A 89 -55.79 43.74 13.14
N SER A 90 -55.25 43.21 14.22
CA SER A 90 -54.25 42.15 14.35
C SER A 90 -54.83 40.73 14.44
N SER A 91 -53.90 39.78 14.47
CA SER A 91 -54.05 38.34 14.62
C SER A 91 -55.18 37.84 15.55
N PRO A 92 -55.85 36.72 15.20
CA PRO A 92 -56.76 36.05 16.13
C PRO A 92 -55.98 35.19 17.14
N ALA A 93 -56.13 35.45 18.44
CA ALA A 93 -56.24 34.43 19.51
C ALA A 93 -56.46 35.05 20.91
N ARG A 94 -57.72 35.31 21.28
CA ARG A 94 -58.21 35.28 22.68
C ARG A 94 -59.16 34.07 22.79
N SER A 95 -59.04 33.16 23.76
CA SER A 95 -59.08 33.30 25.23
C SER A 95 -60.50 33.42 25.80
N ILE A 96 -60.93 32.33 26.44
CA ILE A 96 -61.87 32.22 27.58
C ILE A 96 -63.30 32.77 27.40
N PHE A 97 -64.30 31.93 27.70
CA PHE A 97 -65.66 32.39 28.00
C PHE A 97 -65.77 32.91 29.45
N SER A 98 -66.13 34.19 29.56
CA SER A 98 -66.84 34.91 30.65
C SER A 98 -66.26 35.00 32.09
N SER A 99 -65.63 36.15 32.40
CA SER A 99 -66.25 37.36 33.03
C SER A 99 -67.26 37.21 34.22
N PRO A 100 -67.33 38.16 35.20
CA PRO A 100 -67.32 39.61 34.92
C PRO A 100 -66.69 40.64 35.91
N ALA A 101 -66.40 41.81 35.33
CA ALA A 101 -66.53 43.20 35.85
C ALA A 101 -65.64 43.76 37.00
N ARG A 102 -64.88 44.83 36.64
CA ARG A 102 -64.77 46.18 37.28
C ARG A 102 -63.84 47.03 36.41
N ILE A 103 -64.31 48.12 35.77
CA ILE A 103 -64.39 49.51 36.27
C ILE A 103 -63.04 50.06 36.76
N ALA A 104 -62.59 51.13 36.11
CA ALA A 104 -61.32 51.83 36.36
C ALA A 104 -61.49 53.09 37.22
N ALA A 105 -60.40 53.56 37.81
CA ALA A 105 -60.18 54.97 38.15
C ALA A 105 -58.67 55.28 38.27
N THR A 106 -58.27 56.49 37.88
CA THR A 106 -56.89 57.00 37.90
C THR A 106 -56.66 58.03 39.00
N GLN A 107 -55.42 58.06 39.51
CA GLN A 107 -54.69 59.23 40.05
C GLN A 107 -55.22 60.04 41.27
N ALA A 108 -54.32 60.09 42.27
CA ALA A 108 -53.78 61.30 42.93
C ALA A 108 -54.30 61.77 44.32
N LEU A 109 -53.29 62.18 45.11
CA LEU A 109 -53.23 63.20 46.17
C LEU A 109 -53.65 62.92 47.64
N ALA A 110 -52.69 63.26 48.51
CA ALA A 110 -52.78 63.86 49.86
C ALA A 110 -53.29 63.07 51.09
N ASP A 111 -52.36 62.88 52.04
CA ASP A 111 -52.40 63.01 53.51
C ASP A 111 -53.60 62.57 54.41
N SER A 112 -53.23 62.06 55.59
CA SER A 112 -53.97 61.88 56.87
C SER A 112 -54.72 60.55 57.21
N VAL A 113 -54.05 59.71 58.04
CA VAL A 113 -54.43 59.14 59.37
C VAL A 113 -55.93 59.02 59.77
N PRO A 114 -56.44 57.98 60.50
CA PRO A 114 -56.00 56.59 60.79
C PRO A 114 -57.08 55.48 60.51
N SER A 115 -56.79 54.23 60.91
CA SER A 115 -57.54 52.97 60.67
C SER A 115 -58.89 52.77 61.39
N PRO A 116 -59.70 51.78 60.92
CA PRO A 116 -60.38 50.84 61.82
C PRO A 116 -60.20 49.34 61.47
N LEU A 117 -60.52 48.46 62.43
CA LEU A 117 -60.32 47.00 62.45
C LEU A 117 -61.30 46.19 61.55
N PRO A 118 -60.96 44.95 61.15
CA PRO A 118 -61.86 44.05 60.41
C PRO A 118 -62.82 43.27 61.34
N PRO A 119 -64.05 42.96 60.90
CA PRO A 119 -64.98 42.12 61.66
C PRO A 119 -64.74 40.61 61.42
N LEU A 120 -64.83 39.83 62.49
CA LEU A 120 -64.94 38.36 62.43
C LEU A 120 -66.33 37.95 61.95
N SER A 121 -66.39 37.02 60.98
CA SER A 121 -67.59 36.20 60.76
C SER A 121 -67.20 34.74 60.57
N SER A 122 -67.85 33.89 61.37
CA SER A 122 -68.03 32.45 61.12
C SER A 122 -68.62 32.21 59.73
N ASP A 123 -68.26 31.10 59.08
CA ASP A 123 -69.23 30.04 58.74
C ASP A 123 -68.59 28.78 58.12
N GLY A 124 -69.27 27.64 58.28
CA GLY A 124 -69.00 26.41 57.51
C GLY A 124 -68.57 25.17 58.29
N ILE A 125 -69.44 24.63 59.16
CA ILE A 125 -69.31 23.21 59.57
C ILE A 125 -69.58 22.33 58.34
N ASN A 126 -68.55 21.70 57.80
CA ASN A 126 -68.68 20.73 56.71
C ASN A 126 -68.99 19.33 57.29
N PRO A 127 -70.22 18.78 57.16
CA PRO A 127 -70.55 17.47 57.67
C PRO A 127 -69.94 16.38 56.78
N SER A 128 -68.97 15.63 57.31
CA SER A 128 -68.41 14.52 56.54
C SER A 128 -69.36 13.34 56.49
N SER A 129 -69.53 12.73 55.31
CA SER A 129 -70.41 11.58 55.05
C SER A 129 -70.26 10.46 56.10
N PRO A 130 -71.36 9.79 56.51
CA PRO A 130 -71.31 8.71 57.49
C PRO A 130 -70.39 7.57 57.06
N ILE A 131 -69.58 7.05 57.99
CA ILE A 131 -68.82 5.82 57.74
C ILE A 131 -69.77 4.63 57.89
N THR A 132 -70.19 4.07 56.76
CA THR A 132 -70.99 2.83 56.68
C THR A 132 -70.09 1.59 56.80
N GLY A 133 -70.69 0.43 57.11
CA GLY A 133 -69.99 -0.82 57.43
C GLY A 133 -70.23 -1.30 58.87
N THR A 134 -69.58 -2.41 59.24
CA THR A 134 -69.62 -3.03 60.57
C THR A 134 -68.83 -2.23 61.62
N LYS A 135 -68.95 -2.59 62.91
CA LYS A 135 -68.33 -1.85 64.02
C LYS A 135 -66.79 -1.79 63.90
N GLU A 136 -66.18 -2.86 63.42
CA GLU A 136 -64.73 -2.99 63.22
C GLU A 136 -64.24 -2.22 61.98
N GLU A 137 -64.98 -2.29 60.87
CA GLU A 137 -64.68 -1.52 59.66
C GLU A 137 -64.77 0.00 59.93
N ARG A 138 -65.76 0.45 60.72
CA ARG A 138 -65.86 1.85 61.15
C ARG A 138 -64.66 2.28 61.99
N LEU A 139 -64.17 1.43 62.89
CA LEU A 139 -62.95 1.69 63.68
C LEU A 139 -61.72 1.77 62.78
N ALA A 140 -61.53 0.82 61.86
CA ALA A 140 -60.39 0.79 60.94
C ALA A 140 -60.40 1.99 59.95
N ALA A 141 -61.55 2.35 59.40
CA ALA A 141 -61.72 3.51 58.52
C ALA A 141 -61.50 4.83 59.27
N SER A 142 -62.04 4.95 60.50
CA SER A 142 -61.77 6.09 61.40
C SER A 142 -60.27 6.22 61.70
N TYR A 143 -59.59 5.12 62.01
CA TYR A 143 -58.15 5.08 62.29
C TYR A 143 -57.32 5.53 61.08
N ARG A 144 -57.58 4.97 59.88
CA ARG A 144 -56.89 5.39 58.63
C ARG A 144 -57.15 6.85 58.28
N LYS A 145 -58.40 7.34 58.41
CA LYS A 145 -58.76 8.75 58.17
C LYS A 145 -58.06 9.67 59.17
N ARG A 146 -57.97 9.28 60.44
CA ARG A 146 -57.26 10.02 61.50
C ARG A 146 -55.75 10.05 61.27
N HIS A 147 -55.13 8.94 60.83
CA HIS A 147 -53.71 8.90 60.47
C HIS A 147 -53.38 9.70 59.21
N ARG A 148 -54.15 9.56 58.11
CA ARG A 148 -53.95 10.37 56.90
C ARG A 148 -54.15 11.87 57.18
N LYS A 149 -55.14 12.23 58.01
CA LYS A 149 -55.30 13.62 58.46
C LYS A 149 -54.11 14.07 59.29
N ARG A 150 -53.60 13.26 60.23
CA ARG A 150 -52.39 13.57 61.01
C ARG A 150 -51.12 13.71 60.14
N ALA A 151 -50.93 12.84 59.14
CA ALA A 151 -49.82 12.92 58.20
C ALA A 151 -49.89 14.18 57.32
N ASN A 152 -51.07 14.51 56.78
CA ASN A 152 -51.28 15.76 56.05
C ASN A 152 -51.14 16.99 56.96
N THR A 153 -51.58 16.94 58.21
CA THR A 153 -51.38 18.02 59.18
C THR A 153 -49.90 18.18 59.55
N ILE A 154 -49.13 17.10 59.69
CA ILE A 154 -47.68 17.15 59.94
C ILE A 154 -46.92 17.65 58.70
N ALA A 155 -47.34 17.25 57.49
CA ALA A 155 -46.77 17.76 56.25
C ALA A 155 -47.08 19.25 56.07
N ALA A 156 -48.32 19.66 56.31
CA ALA A 156 -48.73 21.07 56.32
C ALA A 156 -48.03 21.86 57.43
N GLN A 157 -47.82 21.30 58.63
CA GLN A 157 -47.03 21.93 59.69
C GLN A 157 -45.54 22.01 59.34
N LYS A 158 -44.98 21.05 58.60
CA LYS A 158 -43.61 21.15 58.09
C LYS A 158 -43.49 22.20 56.98
N VAL A 159 -44.46 22.29 56.08
CA VAL A 159 -44.51 23.34 55.05
C VAL A 159 -44.69 24.70 55.71
N LEU A 160 -45.68 24.87 56.59
CA LEU A 160 -45.88 26.11 57.37
C LEU A 160 -44.66 26.44 58.23
N SER A 161 -44.03 25.48 58.91
CA SER A 161 -42.81 25.74 59.69
C SER A 161 -41.58 26.03 58.80
N GLN A 162 -41.57 25.59 57.55
CA GLN A 162 -40.55 25.95 56.57
C GLN A 162 -40.85 27.32 55.95
N GLU A 163 -42.11 27.64 55.67
CA GLU A 163 -42.57 28.97 55.24
C GLU A 163 -42.31 30.00 56.35
N GLU A 164 -42.73 29.77 57.59
CA GLU A 164 -42.40 30.60 58.76
C GLU A 164 -40.88 30.75 58.96
N ALA A 165 -40.07 29.71 58.67
CA ALA A 165 -38.62 29.80 58.76
C ALA A 165 -37.98 30.55 57.58
N GLU A 166 -38.51 30.45 56.36
CA GLU A 166 -38.08 31.25 55.20
C GLU A 166 -38.55 32.71 55.30
N ASP A 167 -39.75 32.97 55.83
CA ASP A 167 -40.26 34.30 56.13
C ASP A 167 -39.40 34.97 57.20
N ASN A 168 -39.07 34.25 58.28
CA ASN A 168 -38.18 34.76 59.33
C ASN A 168 -36.74 34.99 58.81
N LYS A 169 -36.23 34.13 57.92
CA LYS A 169 -34.96 34.40 57.19
C LYS A 169 -35.08 35.65 56.32
N THR A 170 -36.19 35.84 55.61
CA THR A 170 -36.43 36.98 54.72
C THR A 170 -36.44 38.27 55.54
N VAL A 171 -37.15 38.32 56.67
CA VAL A 171 -37.13 39.45 57.61
C VAL A 171 -35.72 39.76 58.12
N VAL A 172 -34.93 38.73 58.47
CA VAL A 172 -33.53 38.91 58.91
C VAL A 172 -32.64 39.41 57.77
N PHE A 173 -32.79 38.90 56.55
CA PHE A 173 -32.02 39.36 55.40
C PHE A 173 -32.41 40.79 54.98
N ASP A 174 -33.67 41.16 55.07
CA ASP A 174 -34.15 42.53 54.80
C ASP A 174 -33.61 43.53 55.83
N ASP A 175 -33.56 43.18 57.12
CA ASP A 175 -32.91 44.01 58.15
C ASP A 175 -31.40 44.17 57.90
N VAL A 176 -30.70 43.12 57.45
CA VAL A 176 -29.28 43.20 57.04
C VAL A 176 -29.11 44.10 55.80
N LEU A 177 -29.93 43.93 54.78
CA LEU A 177 -29.91 44.77 53.57
C LEU A 177 -30.26 46.24 53.87
N LYS A 178 -31.12 46.48 54.86
CA LYS A 178 -31.44 47.82 55.36
C LYS A 178 -30.23 48.42 56.09
N LYS A 179 -29.61 47.69 57.03
CA LYS A 179 -28.41 48.14 57.76
C LYS A 179 -27.25 48.50 56.85
N LEU A 180 -27.01 47.75 55.78
CA LEU A 180 -26.02 48.12 54.76
C LEU A 180 -26.35 49.49 54.14
N ARG A 181 -27.60 49.64 53.68
CA ARG A 181 -28.09 50.86 53.01
C ARG A 181 -28.04 52.10 53.90
N ASP A 182 -28.44 51.94 55.17
CA ASP A 182 -28.42 53.00 56.19
C ASP A 182 -26.97 53.48 56.50
N ASN A 183 -25.96 52.65 56.24
CA ASN A 183 -24.54 52.98 56.37
C ASN A 183 -23.88 53.36 55.02
N GLY A 184 -24.66 53.57 53.96
CA GLY A 184 -24.15 53.92 52.62
C GLY A 184 -23.42 52.79 51.90
N LEU A 185 -23.55 51.55 52.37
CA LEU A 185 -22.93 50.36 51.80
C LEU A 185 -23.92 49.57 50.93
N THR A 186 -23.40 48.95 49.87
CA THR A 186 -24.16 48.07 48.98
C THR A 186 -23.92 46.59 49.33
N PHE A 187 -24.86 45.73 48.94
CA PHE A 187 -24.66 44.28 49.00
C PHE A 187 -23.43 43.82 48.19
N GLY A 188 -23.14 44.47 47.06
CA GLY A 188 -21.92 44.21 46.27
C GLY A 188 -20.63 44.51 47.03
N GLN A 189 -20.58 45.58 47.82
CA GLN A 189 -19.41 45.89 48.67
C GLN A 189 -19.26 44.89 49.82
N LEU A 190 -20.36 44.39 50.41
CA LEU A 190 -20.30 43.30 51.39
C LEU A 190 -19.78 42.00 50.74
N MET A 191 -20.23 41.68 49.52
CA MET A 191 -19.72 40.54 48.76
C MET A 191 -18.22 40.69 48.49
N LEU A 192 -17.75 41.85 48.03
CA LEU A 192 -16.30 42.07 47.83
C LEU A 192 -15.52 41.90 49.15
N TYR A 193 -16.00 42.44 50.27
CA TYR A 193 -15.35 42.26 51.58
C TYR A 193 -15.24 40.78 52.00
N VAL A 194 -16.23 39.94 51.68
CA VAL A 194 -16.21 38.50 52.02
C VAL A 194 -15.40 37.69 51.02
N PHE A 195 -15.47 37.98 49.72
CA PHE A 195 -14.90 37.14 48.65
C PHE A 195 -13.50 37.56 48.17
N ASP A 196 -13.09 38.81 48.33
CA ASP A 196 -11.73 39.26 48.06
C ASP A 196 -10.75 38.67 49.11
N PRO A 197 -9.71 37.92 48.72
CA PRO A 197 -8.70 37.40 49.64
C PRO A 197 -8.04 38.44 50.57
N ILE A 198 -7.96 39.71 50.16
CA ILE A 198 -7.26 40.79 50.89
C ILE A 198 -7.84 40.98 52.30
N TYR A 199 -9.16 40.85 52.48
CA TYR A 199 -9.85 41.05 53.77
C TYR A 199 -9.87 39.80 54.68
N LYS A 200 -9.19 38.71 54.27
CA LYS A 200 -8.93 37.49 55.07
C LYS A 200 -10.17 36.77 55.64
N GLN A 201 -11.35 36.96 55.05
CA GLN A 201 -12.62 36.32 55.47
C GLN A 201 -12.73 34.82 55.10
N GLY A 202 -11.64 34.06 55.19
CA GLY A 202 -11.54 32.69 54.67
C GLY A 202 -12.55 31.71 55.28
N THR A 203 -12.70 31.70 56.61
CA THR A 203 -13.65 30.84 57.32
C THR A 203 -15.10 31.16 56.93
N THR A 204 -15.48 32.44 56.97
CA THR A 204 -16.81 32.93 56.57
C THR A 204 -17.14 32.55 55.12
N ARG A 205 -16.16 32.70 54.21
CA ARG A 205 -16.28 32.37 52.78
C ARG A 205 -16.44 30.87 52.54
N TRP A 206 -15.70 30.02 53.27
CA TRP A 206 -15.85 28.58 53.15
C TRP A 206 -17.15 28.10 53.79
N ASP A 207 -17.31 28.31 55.11
CA ASP A 207 -18.43 27.77 55.87
C ASP A 207 -19.80 28.33 55.45
N GLY A 208 -19.84 29.59 55.02
CA GLY A 208 -21.08 30.27 54.63
C GLY A 208 -21.45 30.19 53.14
N PHE A 209 -20.58 29.71 52.25
CA PHE A 209 -20.84 29.74 50.80
C PHE A 209 -20.35 28.52 50.01
N PHE A 210 -19.12 28.03 50.25
CA PHE A 210 -18.55 26.90 49.49
C PHE A 210 -18.71 25.53 50.16
N LYS A 211 -19.03 25.49 51.47
CA LYS A 211 -19.30 24.26 52.23
C LYS A 211 -20.51 23.48 51.70
N GLU A 212 -21.55 24.18 51.22
CA GLU A 212 -22.67 23.58 50.51
C GLU A 212 -22.33 23.44 49.01
N SER A 213 -21.98 22.22 48.58
CA SER A 213 -21.61 21.95 47.20
C SER A 213 -22.74 22.31 46.23
N GLY A 214 -22.44 23.20 45.28
CA GLY A 214 -23.39 23.65 44.25
C GLY A 214 -24.13 24.95 44.57
N LEU A 215 -24.04 25.50 45.79
CA LEU A 215 -24.67 26.77 46.15
C LEU A 215 -24.20 27.93 45.24
N ALA A 216 -22.89 28.03 45.03
CA ALA A 216 -22.28 28.99 44.09
C ALA A 216 -22.83 28.84 42.66
N ALA A 217 -22.93 27.60 42.16
CA ALA A 217 -23.45 27.32 40.82
C ALA A 217 -24.95 27.62 40.70
N ARG A 218 -25.74 27.40 41.77
CA ARG A 218 -27.15 27.79 41.85
C ARG A 218 -27.31 29.31 41.81
N ILE A 219 -26.46 30.06 42.51
CA ILE A 219 -26.48 31.53 42.51
C ILE A 219 -26.12 32.08 41.13
N LEU A 220 -25.04 31.61 40.51
CA LEU A 220 -24.69 31.95 39.11
C LEU A 220 -25.83 31.59 38.15
N GLY A 221 -26.46 30.42 38.32
CA GLY A 221 -27.62 29.97 37.55
C GLY A 221 -28.87 30.85 37.72
N LEU A 222 -29.05 31.49 38.88
CA LEU A 222 -30.09 32.50 39.10
C LEU A 222 -29.74 33.83 38.43
N TRP A 223 -28.47 34.24 38.44
CA TRP A 223 -28.02 35.47 37.77
C TRP A 223 -28.21 35.39 36.25
N VAL A 224 -27.92 34.25 35.62
CA VAL A 224 -28.13 34.03 34.17
C VAL A 224 -29.57 33.61 33.81
N SER A 225 -30.46 33.43 34.80
CA SER A 225 -31.83 32.98 34.58
C SER A 225 -32.66 33.99 33.78
N ASN A 226 -33.54 33.51 32.90
CA ASN A 226 -34.47 34.35 32.12
C ASN A 226 -35.43 35.22 32.96
N LYS A 227 -35.47 35.03 34.28
CA LYS A 227 -36.20 35.86 35.24
C LYS A 227 -35.42 37.10 35.71
N ASN A 228 -34.13 37.21 35.39
CA ASN A 228 -33.26 38.32 35.77
C ASN A 228 -33.13 39.38 34.64
N SER A 229 -32.63 40.57 34.96
CA SER A 229 -32.48 41.67 34.00
C SER A 229 -31.56 41.30 32.83
N ALA A 230 -31.70 41.97 31.68
CA ALA A 230 -30.82 41.72 30.53
C ALA A 230 -29.36 42.04 30.86
N THR A 231 -29.09 43.21 31.45
CA THR A 231 -27.75 43.68 31.81
C THR A 231 -27.03 42.75 32.80
N ALA A 232 -27.72 42.23 33.83
CA ALA A 232 -27.09 41.34 34.80
C ALA A 232 -26.76 39.96 34.21
N ARG A 233 -27.55 39.48 33.24
CA ARG A 233 -27.25 38.26 32.48
C ARG A 233 -26.06 38.45 31.55
N GLU A 234 -25.98 39.62 30.91
CA GLU A 234 -24.90 40.00 29.99
C GLU A 234 -23.56 40.16 30.74
N GLU A 235 -23.54 40.83 31.89
CA GLU A 235 -22.35 41.02 32.73
C GLU A 235 -21.73 39.68 33.17
N VAL A 236 -22.56 38.78 33.71
CA VAL A 236 -22.11 37.44 34.16
C VAL A 236 -21.78 36.53 32.97
N GLY A 237 -22.49 36.69 31.85
CA GLY A 237 -22.21 35.97 30.60
C GLY A 237 -20.86 36.33 30.01
N ALA A 238 -20.59 37.63 29.83
CA ALA A 238 -19.33 38.15 29.30
C ALA A 238 -18.13 37.72 30.15
N TRP A 239 -18.22 37.81 31.47
CA TRP A 239 -17.17 37.31 32.37
C TRP A 239 -16.93 35.79 32.20
N ALA A 240 -18.00 35.00 32.07
CA ALA A 240 -17.88 33.55 31.90
C ALA A 240 -17.28 33.18 30.52
N GLU A 241 -17.62 33.92 29.47
CA GLU A 241 -17.04 33.78 28.14
C GLU A 241 -15.54 34.11 28.14
N GLU A 242 -15.15 35.24 28.73
CA GLU A 242 -13.74 35.65 28.87
C GLU A 242 -12.94 34.65 29.71
N TYR A 243 -13.49 34.20 30.85
CA TYR A 243 -12.84 33.18 31.68
C TYR A 243 -12.64 31.85 30.94
N VAL A 244 -13.64 31.39 30.19
CA VAL A 244 -13.52 30.15 29.38
C VAL A 244 -12.50 30.34 28.25
N ALA A 245 -12.51 31.49 27.56
CA ALA A 245 -11.53 31.80 26.51
C ALA A 245 -10.10 31.81 27.05
N ALA A 246 -9.84 32.45 28.20
CA ALA A 246 -8.54 32.45 28.87
C ALA A 246 -8.09 31.03 29.29
N ARG A 247 -9.03 30.18 29.74
CA ARG A 247 -8.71 28.77 30.06
C ARG A 247 -8.39 27.95 28.82
N ILE A 248 -9.07 28.17 27.69
CA ILE A 248 -8.76 27.54 26.40
C ILE A 248 -7.38 27.99 25.89
N HIS A 249 -7.05 29.28 25.99
CA HIS A 249 -5.73 29.80 25.63
C HIS A 249 -4.61 29.11 26.42
N ALA A 250 -4.74 29.05 27.75
CA ALA A 250 -3.77 28.38 28.60
C ALA A 250 -3.63 26.87 28.32
N GLU A 251 -4.72 26.19 27.91
CA GLU A 251 -4.65 24.80 27.45
C GLU A 251 -3.87 24.66 26.12
N ALA A 252 -4.05 25.58 25.17
CA ALA A 252 -3.32 25.60 23.91
C ALA A 252 -1.82 25.90 24.10
N GLU A 253 -1.48 26.82 25.02
CA GLU A 253 -0.10 27.08 25.45
C GLU A 253 0.53 25.84 26.08
N ALA A 254 -0.17 25.16 27.00
CA ALA A 254 0.33 23.95 27.65
C ALA A 254 0.56 22.80 26.65
N VAL A 255 -0.37 22.57 25.71
CA VAL A 255 -0.19 21.58 24.64
C VAL A 255 1.02 21.93 23.78
N THR A 256 1.18 23.19 23.39
CA THR A 256 2.32 23.64 22.58
C THR A 256 3.64 23.49 23.34
N ALA A 257 3.69 23.88 24.62
CA ALA A 257 4.87 23.78 25.48
C ALA A 257 5.31 22.32 25.73
N SER A 258 4.36 21.37 25.76
CA SER A 258 4.66 19.94 25.90
C SER A 258 5.38 19.33 24.68
N LYS A 259 5.45 20.06 23.55
CA LYS A 259 6.01 19.64 22.26
C LYS A 259 5.37 18.40 21.61
N MET A 260 4.28 17.86 22.17
CA MET A 260 3.67 16.58 21.73
C MET A 260 3.12 16.56 20.29
N LEU A 261 2.97 17.73 19.65
CA LEU A 261 2.55 17.89 18.25
C LEU A 261 3.66 18.51 17.37
N GLN A 262 4.85 18.74 17.92
CA GLN A 262 5.96 19.38 17.22
C GLN A 262 6.88 18.34 16.57
N THR A 263 7.43 18.70 15.41
CA THR A 263 8.37 17.83 14.66
C THR A 263 9.79 18.38 14.60
N ALA A 264 10.05 19.54 15.20
CA ALA A 264 11.39 20.10 15.30
C ALA A 264 12.27 19.22 16.22
N GLY A 265 13.36 18.68 15.67
CA GLY A 265 14.24 17.73 16.38
C GLY A 265 13.74 16.28 16.37
N VAL A 266 12.67 15.97 15.63
CA VAL A 266 12.20 14.60 15.41
C VAL A 266 12.67 14.15 14.03
N ARG A 267 13.32 12.97 13.95
CA ARG A 267 13.69 12.35 12.67
C ARG A 267 12.42 11.96 11.91
N VAL A 268 12.34 12.32 10.63
CA VAL A 268 11.26 11.85 9.75
C VAL A 268 11.72 10.55 9.13
N ASP A 269 11.29 9.44 9.71
CA ASP A 269 11.62 8.07 9.31
C ASP A 269 10.34 7.22 9.14
N ASN A 270 10.51 5.90 9.02
CA ASN A 270 9.40 4.96 8.91
C ASN A 270 8.55 5.02 10.19
N ASP A 271 9.16 4.93 11.37
CA ASP A 271 8.47 4.94 12.66
C ASP A 271 7.70 6.25 12.93
N TYR A 272 8.24 7.40 12.51
CA TYR A 272 7.54 8.68 12.53
C TYR A 272 6.23 8.65 11.73
N VAL A 273 6.27 8.02 10.55
CA VAL A 273 5.16 7.88 9.61
C VAL A 273 4.14 6.84 10.10
N THR A 274 4.59 5.67 10.52
CA THR A 274 3.75 4.53 10.93
C THR A 274 3.23 4.66 12.37
N GLY A 275 3.94 5.39 13.23
CA GLY A 275 3.54 5.69 14.61
C GLY A 275 2.35 6.64 14.74
N PHE A 276 1.92 7.30 13.65
CA PHE A 276 0.78 8.22 13.68
C PHE A 276 -0.53 7.48 13.97
N SER A 277 -1.24 7.91 15.01
CA SER A 277 -2.54 7.35 15.37
C SER A 277 -3.46 8.44 15.89
N MET A 278 -4.56 8.69 15.15
CA MET A 278 -5.56 9.69 15.53
C MET A 278 -6.17 9.38 16.91
N THR A 279 -6.32 8.11 17.28
CA THR A 279 -6.78 7.67 18.61
C THR A 279 -5.79 8.06 19.71
N LYS A 280 -4.50 7.74 19.54
CA LYS A 280 -3.45 8.07 20.53
C LYS A 280 -3.29 9.59 20.68
N VAL A 281 -3.27 10.32 19.56
CA VAL A 281 -3.14 11.79 19.54
C VAL A 281 -4.36 12.46 20.18
N GLY A 282 -5.57 12.06 19.79
CA GLY A 282 -6.82 12.58 20.37
C GLY A 282 -6.94 12.32 21.88
N ALA A 283 -6.50 11.15 22.36
CA ALA A 283 -6.50 10.84 23.79
C ALA A 283 -5.53 11.75 24.57
N LYS A 284 -4.32 12.00 24.05
CA LYS A 284 -3.37 12.95 24.65
C LYS A 284 -3.93 14.38 24.68
N ILE A 285 -4.54 14.85 23.58
CA ILE A 285 -5.19 16.17 23.51
C ILE A 285 -6.35 16.26 24.51
N ALA A 286 -7.19 15.23 24.62
CA ALA A 286 -8.31 15.20 25.56
C ALA A 286 -7.88 15.28 27.03
N LEU A 287 -6.69 14.76 27.37
CA LEU A 287 -6.11 14.85 28.71
C LEU A 287 -5.51 16.23 29.01
N ALA A 288 -4.83 16.84 28.03
CA ALA A 288 -4.11 18.11 28.17
C ALA A 288 -5.00 19.35 28.00
N ALA A 289 -6.00 19.28 27.10
CA ALA A 289 -6.92 20.37 26.75
C ALA A 289 -8.37 19.97 27.03
N ARG A 290 -8.72 19.83 28.32
CA ARG A 290 -10.00 19.27 28.80
C ARG A 290 -11.17 20.20 28.53
N VAL A 291 -11.02 21.50 28.76
CA VAL A 291 -12.06 22.51 28.51
C VAL A 291 -12.31 22.61 27.01
N THR A 292 -11.26 22.74 26.22
CA THR A 292 -11.32 22.78 24.74
C THR A 292 -12.01 21.54 24.18
N THR A 293 -11.60 20.34 24.62
CA THR A 293 -12.20 19.07 24.19
C THR A 293 -13.67 18.96 24.60
N LYS A 294 -14.05 19.47 25.77
CA LYS A 294 -15.45 19.52 26.21
C LYS A 294 -16.29 20.45 25.33
N MET A 295 -15.76 21.60 24.93
CA MET A 295 -16.46 22.53 24.02
C MET A 295 -16.64 21.93 22.62
N LEU A 296 -15.58 21.37 22.03
CA LEU A 296 -15.66 20.71 20.72
C LEU A 296 -16.64 19.51 20.71
N ASN A 297 -16.68 18.73 21.80
CA ASN A 297 -17.68 17.66 21.95
C ASN A 297 -19.12 18.19 22.08
N ALA A 298 -19.34 19.39 22.62
CA ALA A 298 -20.66 20.02 22.68
C ALA A 298 -21.17 20.38 21.28
N PHE A 299 -20.32 20.98 20.43
CA PHE A 299 -20.65 21.21 19.01
C PHE A 299 -20.95 19.90 18.26
N ALA A 300 -20.20 18.83 18.55
CA ALA A 300 -20.33 17.55 17.86
C ALA A 300 -21.43 16.61 18.41
N THR A 301 -22.23 17.03 19.41
CA THR A 301 -23.18 16.15 20.12
C THR A 301 -24.57 16.77 20.26
N SER A 302 -25.60 16.01 19.86
CA SER A 302 -27.00 16.37 20.09
C SER A 302 -27.68 15.38 21.04
N ALA A 303 -28.77 15.82 21.69
CA ALA A 303 -29.60 14.97 22.56
C ALA A 303 -30.21 13.75 21.82
N ARG A 304 -30.32 13.81 20.48
CA ARG A 304 -30.75 12.68 19.64
C ARG A 304 -29.61 11.67 19.46
N ASN A 305 -28.41 12.14 19.14
CA ASN A 305 -27.22 11.30 18.93
C ASN A 305 -26.83 10.50 20.19
N LEU A 306 -27.03 11.07 21.38
CA LEU A 306 -26.77 10.39 22.66
C LEU A 306 -27.70 9.19 22.92
N LYS A 307 -28.90 9.16 22.34
CA LYS A 307 -29.88 8.06 22.52
C LYS A 307 -29.65 6.90 21.55
N THR A 308 -29.04 7.15 20.40
CA THR A 308 -28.84 6.18 19.31
C THR A 308 -27.37 5.76 19.18
N ASN A 309 -26.68 5.57 20.32
CA ASN A 309 -25.22 5.57 20.42
C ASN A 309 -24.53 4.33 19.80
N LEU A 310 -24.53 4.25 18.46
CA LEU A 310 -23.80 3.24 17.68
C LEU A 310 -22.27 3.44 17.83
N PRO A 311 -21.48 2.41 18.17
CA PRO A 311 -20.04 2.53 18.40
C PRO A 311 -19.27 3.20 17.25
N GLN A 312 -19.56 2.83 16.00
CA GLN A 312 -18.96 3.43 14.80
C GLN A 312 -19.18 4.95 14.73
N ARG A 313 -20.38 5.44 15.09
CA ARG A 313 -20.72 6.87 15.09
C ARG A 313 -20.02 7.62 16.22
N ALA A 314 -19.81 6.96 17.36
CA ALA A 314 -19.02 7.51 18.46
C ALA A 314 -17.53 7.63 18.08
N ALA A 315 -16.96 6.63 17.40
CA ALA A 315 -15.60 6.66 16.87
C ALA A 315 -15.43 7.77 15.82
N LYS A 316 -16.33 7.86 14.83
CA LYS A 316 -16.30 8.94 13.82
C LYS A 316 -16.36 10.33 14.46
N ARG A 317 -17.20 10.53 15.50
CA ARG A 317 -17.24 11.78 16.26
C ARG A 317 -15.90 12.09 16.95
N PHE A 318 -15.25 11.10 17.56
CA PHE A 318 -13.95 11.28 18.20
C PHE A 318 -12.87 11.71 17.18
N THR A 319 -12.84 11.08 16.00
CA THR A 319 -11.95 11.46 14.89
C THR A 319 -12.19 12.91 14.44
N VAL A 320 -13.46 13.32 14.25
CA VAL A 320 -13.81 14.69 13.86
C VAL A 320 -13.41 15.73 14.91
N VAL A 321 -13.70 15.47 16.19
CA VAL A 321 -13.31 16.36 17.31
C VAL A 321 -11.79 16.48 17.40
N THR A 322 -11.06 15.37 17.24
CA THR A 322 -9.59 15.36 17.24
C THR A 322 -9.02 16.14 16.06
N SER A 323 -9.58 15.96 14.85
CA SER A 323 -9.17 16.69 13.65
C SER A 323 -9.38 18.20 13.81
N ALA A 324 -10.53 18.63 14.36
CA ALA A 324 -10.81 20.03 14.62
C ALA A 324 -9.85 20.64 15.65
N ALA A 325 -9.55 19.90 16.74
CA ALA A 325 -8.57 20.33 17.74
C ALA A 325 -7.16 20.48 17.13
N LEU A 326 -6.73 19.53 16.29
CA LEU A 326 -5.44 19.57 15.60
C LEU A 326 -5.32 20.75 14.63
N ALA A 327 -6.38 21.04 13.85
CA ALA A 327 -6.39 22.18 12.94
C ALA A 327 -6.20 23.50 13.70
N LEU A 328 -6.96 23.70 14.79
CA LEU A 328 -6.88 24.89 15.65
C LEU A 328 -5.53 25.01 16.37
N LEU A 329 -4.98 23.92 16.90
CA LEU A 329 -3.68 23.91 17.58
C LEU A 329 -2.51 24.18 16.63
N GLY A 330 -2.64 23.82 15.34
CA GLY A 330 -1.67 24.13 14.28
C GLY A 330 -1.71 25.60 13.81
N GLU A 331 -2.86 26.28 13.92
CA GLU A 331 -2.96 27.73 13.74
C GLU A 331 -2.48 28.50 14.97
N PHE A 332 -2.79 28.00 16.18
CA PHE A 332 -2.26 28.56 17.43
C PHE A 332 -0.73 28.55 17.46
N SER A 333 -0.10 27.52 16.89
CA SER A 333 1.34 27.54 16.63
C SER A 333 1.71 26.67 15.43
N HIS A 334 2.34 27.26 14.42
CA HIS A 334 2.91 26.54 13.27
C HIS A 334 3.99 25.50 13.66
N LYS A 335 4.47 25.51 14.91
CA LYS A 335 5.33 24.44 15.44
C LYS A 335 4.55 23.12 15.64
N ASN A 336 3.25 23.17 15.91
CA ASN A 336 2.36 22.01 16.09
C ASN A 336 1.96 21.42 14.73
N ASN A 337 2.94 20.95 13.97
CA ASN A 337 2.79 20.55 12.58
C ASN A 337 2.73 19.03 12.32
N TYR A 338 2.84 18.17 13.35
CA TYR A 338 2.93 16.71 13.16
C TYR A 338 1.79 16.13 12.30
N SER A 339 0.53 16.43 12.65
CA SER A 339 -0.63 15.96 11.88
C SER A 339 -0.67 16.55 10.47
N ARG A 340 -0.23 17.80 10.27
CA ARG A 340 -0.20 18.47 8.97
C ARG A 340 0.83 17.84 8.03
N ARG A 341 2.02 17.51 8.54
CA ARG A 341 3.06 16.79 7.78
C ARG A 341 2.58 15.39 7.38
N ILE A 342 2.03 14.64 8.34
CA ILE A 342 1.48 13.30 8.09
C ILE A 342 0.34 13.34 7.06
N MET A 343 -0.60 14.27 7.18
CA MET A 343 -1.70 14.40 6.22
C MET A 343 -1.24 14.91 4.84
N GLY A 344 -0.17 15.72 4.78
CA GLY A 344 0.49 16.11 3.54
C GLY A 344 1.13 14.92 2.82
N LEU A 345 1.89 14.09 3.55
CA LEU A 345 2.45 12.83 3.04
C LEU A 345 1.36 11.85 2.60
N TYR A 346 0.26 11.74 3.33
CA TYR A 346 -0.88 10.89 2.98
C TYR A 346 -1.53 11.32 1.66
N LEU A 347 -1.93 12.59 1.54
CA LEU A 347 -2.54 13.13 0.32
C LEU A 347 -1.63 12.90 -0.89
N TYR A 348 -0.32 13.11 -0.72
CA TYR A 348 0.67 12.83 -1.75
C TYR A 348 0.77 11.34 -2.11
N ALA A 349 0.84 10.45 -1.11
CA ALA A 349 0.89 9.00 -1.32
C ALA A 349 -0.36 8.44 -2.01
N THR A 350 -1.53 9.07 -1.82
CA THR A 350 -2.79 8.74 -2.51
C THR A 350 -2.95 9.42 -3.87
N GLY A 351 -1.90 10.06 -4.43
CA GLY A 351 -1.93 10.69 -5.73
C GLY A 351 -2.73 12.01 -5.81
N ALA A 352 -2.99 12.68 -4.68
CA ALA A 352 -3.75 13.93 -4.69
C ALA A 352 -2.97 15.03 -5.43
N GLN A 353 -3.65 15.70 -6.35
CA GLN A 353 -3.07 16.78 -7.14
C GLN A 353 -2.54 17.93 -6.25
N ARG A 354 -1.52 18.64 -6.74
CA ARG A 354 -0.91 19.81 -6.07
C ARG A 354 -1.95 20.85 -5.63
N GLN A 355 -2.99 21.07 -6.43
CA GLN A 355 -4.09 21.99 -6.09
C GLN A 355 -4.86 21.50 -4.86
N THR A 356 -5.25 20.23 -4.81
CA THR A 356 -5.91 19.60 -3.66
C THR A 356 -5.08 19.72 -2.39
N ILE A 357 -3.78 19.40 -2.44
CA ILE A 357 -2.86 19.55 -1.30
C ILE A 357 -2.77 21.02 -0.85
N THR A 358 -2.76 21.97 -1.79
CA THR A 358 -2.72 23.41 -1.48
C THR A 358 -4.02 23.90 -0.82
N VAL A 359 -5.19 23.44 -1.28
CA VAL A 359 -6.49 23.74 -0.67
C VAL A 359 -6.57 23.17 0.75
N MET A 360 -6.17 21.91 0.94
CA MET A 360 -6.16 21.27 2.26
C MET A 360 -5.17 21.92 3.23
N ALA A 361 -4.09 22.53 2.73
CA ALA A 361 -3.16 23.32 3.52
C ALA A 361 -3.78 24.66 3.98
N HIS A 362 -4.52 25.35 3.10
CA HIS A 362 -5.27 26.56 3.48
C HIS A 362 -6.41 26.27 4.47
N LEU A 363 -6.93 25.04 4.51
CA LEU A 363 -7.88 24.58 5.53
C LEU A 363 -7.20 24.14 6.85
N GLY A 364 -5.87 24.23 6.96
CA GLY A 364 -5.11 23.84 8.14
C GLY A 364 -5.03 22.32 8.40
N ILE A 365 -5.42 21.50 7.41
CA ILE A 365 -5.51 20.04 7.52
C ILE A 365 -4.17 19.38 7.16
N SER A 366 -3.51 19.85 6.09
CA SER A 366 -2.18 19.41 5.64
C SER A 366 -1.13 20.52 5.75
N GLU A 367 0.13 20.18 5.50
CA GLU A 367 1.14 21.18 5.15
C GLU A 367 1.04 21.61 3.69
N SER A 368 1.71 22.72 3.34
CA SER A 368 1.74 23.21 1.96
C SER A 368 2.52 22.26 1.07
N TYR A 369 2.14 22.17 -0.22
CA TYR A 369 2.90 21.40 -1.20
C TYR A 369 4.37 21.83 -1.26
N GLN A 370 4.67 23.11 -1.01
CA GLN A 370 6.06 23.58 -0.92
C GLN A 370 6.80 22.98 0.29
N ASN A 371 6.24 22.99 1.50
CA ASN A 371 6.90 22.40 2.66
C ASN A 371 7.09 20.86 2.52
N LEU A 372 6.22 20.22 1.75
CA LEU A 372 6.32 18.80 1.42
C LEU A 372 7.43 18.50 0.39
N THR A 373 7.58 19.34 -0.64
CA THR A 373 8.33 19.02 -1.88
C THR A 373 9.50 19.95 -2.26
N HIS A 374 9.67 21.08 -1.58
CA HIS A 374 10.60 22.12 -2.03
C HIS A 374 12.06 21.68 -1.86
N LYS A 375 12.82 21.78 -2.95
CA LYS A 375 14.25 21.47 -2.92
C LYS A 375 15.00 22.37 -1.92
N PRO A 376 16.04 21.85 -1.24
CA PRO A 376 17.02 22.71 -0.57
C PRO A 376 17.59 23.73 -1.55
N ARG A 377 17.52 25.03 -1.22
CA ARG A 377 18.08 26.09 -2.08
C ARG A 377 19.61 26.08 -1.97
N THR A 378 20.28 25.44 -2.93
CA THR A 378 21.71 25.67 -3.15
C THR A 378 21.90 27.13 -3.58
N ASN A 379 22.61 27.92 -2.77
CA ASN A 379 22.81 29.35 -2.99
C ASN A 379 23.86 29.66 -4.09
N ALA A 380 23.81 28.95 -5.21
CA ALA A 380 24.68 29.15 -6.37
C ALA A 380 24.07 30.07 -7.46
N GLY A 381 22.77 30.34 -7.41
CA GLY A 381 22.00 30.88 -8.55
C GLY A 381 21.63 32.37 -8.54
N ARG A 382 22.03 33.18 -7.54
CA ARG A 382 21.55 34.58 -7.42
C ARG A 382 22.47 35.60 -8.12
N ARG A 383 22.71 35.45 -9.44
CA ARG A 383 23.15 36.60 -10.25
C ARG A 383 22.02 37.64 -10.25
N THR A 384 22.36 38.86 -9.84
CA THR A 384 21.42 39.98 -9.76
C THR A 384 20.81 40.27 -11.14
N ARG A 385 19.48 40.21 -11.23
CA ARG A 385 18.71 40.75 -12.35
C ARG A 385 18.90 42.27 -12.42
N ARG A 386 19.91 42.73 -13.17
CA ARG A 386 20.01 44.14 -13.57
C ARG A 386 18.92 44.45 -14.59
N VAL A 387 18.46 45.69 -14.54
CA VAL A 387 17.40 46.22 -15.40
C VAL A 387 17.88 46.28 -16.85
N SER A 388 16.93 46.13 -17.78
CA SER A 388 17.10 46.17 -19.23
C SER A 388 17.77 47.45 -19.73
N GLY A 389 18.71 47.29 -20.66
CA GLY A 389 19.17 48.31 -21.61
C GLY A 389 19.60 47.59 -22.89
N ASP A 390 19.19 48.12 -24.04
CA ASP A 390 19.36 47.47 -25.35
C ASP A 390 20.83 47.27 -25.74
N TYR A 391 21.17 46.10 -26.31
CA TYR A 391 22.15 46.03 -27.41
C TYR A 391 22.09 44.71 -28.19
N SER A 392 22.35 44.79 -29.50
CA SER A 392 22.41 43.67 -30.45
C SER A 392 23.65 42.77 -30.25
N PRO A 393 23.64 41.50 -30.71
CA PRO A 393 24.77 40.58 -30.51
C PRO A 393 25.96 40.90 -31.44
N PRO A 394 27.20 40.97 -30.91
CA PRO A 394 28.41 40.98 -31.72
C PRO A 394 28.97 39.57 -31.94
N THR A 395 29.51 39.34 -33.13
CA THR A 395 30.28 38.15 -33.53
C THR A 395 31.63 38.03 -32.78
N PRO A 396 32.21 36.83 -32.67
CA PRO A 396 33.55 36.61 -32.10
C PRO A 396 34.64 36.70 -33.18
N PRO A 397 35.93 36.47 -32.86
CA PRO A 397 36.72 37.00 -31.75
C PRO A 397 38.00 37.71 -32.29
N SER A 398 38.79 38.37 -31.43
CA SER A 398 40.25 38.58 -31.65
C SER A 398 40.97 39.17 -30.45
N THR A 399 42.25 38.81 -30.31
CA THR A 399 43.30 39.40 -29.47
C THR A 399 43.32 38.97 -27.98
N PRO A 400 44.46 38.48 -27.44
CA PRO A 400 44.58 38.01 -26.05
C PRO A 400 44.69 39.17 -25.05
N LEU A 401 44.14 38.98 -23.84
CA LEU A 401 44.25 39.93 -22.73
C LEU A 401 45.14 39.39 -21.62
N THR A 402 46.21 40.15 -21.34
CA THR A 402 47.09 40.01 -20.18
C THR A 402 46.31 40.24 -18.88
N LEU A 403 46.50 39.38 -17.88
CA LEU A 403 45.93 39.56 -16.53
C LEU A 403 46.76 40.58 -15.72
N PRO A 404 46.15 41.64 -15.14
CA PRO A 404 46.70 42.33 -13.99
C PRO A 404 46.26 41.63 -12.69
N ALA A 405 47.20 41.35 -11.80
CA ALA A 405 46.90 40.80 -10.49
C ALA A 405 46.32 41.88 -9.56
N GLU A 406 45.13 41.64 -8.99
CA GLU A 406 44.64 42.39 -7.83
C GLU A 406 44.85 41.59 -6.52
N PRO A 407 45.15 42.25 -5.39
CA PRO A 407 45.46 41.59 -4.13
C PRO A 407 44.21 40.98 -3.48
N TYR A 408 44.24 39.66 -3.26
CA TYR A 408 43.23 38.95 -2.50
C TYR A 408 43.19 39.43 -1.04
N THR A 409 42.06 39.99 -0.62
CA THR A 409 41.75 40.22 0.80
C THR A 409 40.87 39.07 1.29
N PRO A 410 41.26 38.35 2.37
CA PRO A 410 40.47 37.24 2.88
C PRO A 410 39.11 37.73 3.41
N PRO A 411 38.02 36.97 3.20
CA PRO A 411 36.69 37.38 3.66
C PRO A 411 36.59 37.39 5.20
N ASP A 412 35.88 38.39 5.72
CA ASP A 412 35.62 38.58 7.16
C ASP A 412 35.11 37.28 7.82
N PRO A 413 35.76 36.79 8.90
CA PRO A 413 35.34 35.59 9.63
C PRO A 413 33.87 35.61 10.09
N LEU A 414 33.30 36.79 10.38
CA LEU A 414 31.89 36.93 10.76
C LEU A 414 30.94 36.66 9.57
N VAL A 415 31.35 37.02 8.36
CA VAL A 415 30.62 36.73 7.12
C VAL A 415 30.76 35.25 6.75
N LEU A 416 31.90 34.62 7.04
CA LEU A 416 32.08 33.18 6.86
C LEU A 416 31.22 32.39 7.87
N ALA A 417 31.22 32.79 9.15
CA ALA A 417 30.35 32.21 10.17
C ALA A 417 28.86 32.37 9.84
N SER A 418 28.43 33.55 9.35
CA SER A 418 27.07 33.77 8.84
C SER A 418 26.73 32.83 7.68
N LYS A 419 27.63 32.65 6.70
CA LYS A 419 27.41 31.73 5.57
C LYS A 419 27.38 30.27 6.00
N ILE A 420 28.19 29.87 6.97
CA ILE A 420 28.17 28.52 7.55
C ILE A 420 26.84 28.31 8.30
N GLN A 421 26.37 29.29 9.07
CA GLN A 421 25.06 29.23 9.73
C GLN A 421 23.89 29.15 8.71
N ASP A 422 23.95 29.93 7.64
CA ASP A 422 22.96 29.90 6.55
C ASP A 422 22.97 28.53 5.83
N LEU A 423 24.15 27.94 5.58
CA LEU A 423 24.29 26.59 5.01
C LEU A 423 23.76 25.49 5.95
N LEU A 424 23.96 25.64 7.27
CA LEU A 424 23.42 24.73 8.28
C LEU A 424 21.89 24.88 8.48
N THR A 425 21.28 25.97 7.99
CA THR A 425 19.81 26.19 8.05
C THR A 425 19.08 25.83 6.75
N ILE A 426 19.68 25.00 5.90
CA ILE A 426 18.97 24.37 4.77
C ILE A 426 17.96 23.35 5.32
N LYS A 427 16.77 23.83 5.64
CA LYS A 427 15.66 22.99 6.08
C LYS A 427 15.12 22.19 4.88
N LEU A 428 15.37 20.89 4.88
CA LEU A 428 14.85 19.94 3.90
C LEU A 428 13.30 19.91 3.96
N SER A 429 12.66 19.55 2.84
CA SER A 429 11.21 19.31 2.81
C SER A 429 10.87 17.97 3.48
N THR A 430 9.61 17.75 3.86
CA THR A 430 9.20 16.51 4.53
C THR A 430 9.53 15.24 3.72
N LEU A 431 9.32 15.25 2.40
CA LEU A 431 9.71 14.10 1.57
C LEU A 431 11.23 13.96 1.45
N HIS A 432 12.00 15.06 1.39
CA HIS A 432 13.47 14.99 1.37
C HIS A 432 14.05 14.50 2.71
N GLU A 433 13.48 14.90 3.86
CA GLU A 433 13.85 14.36 5.18
C GLU A 433 13.57 12.85 5.25
N LEU A 434 12.37 12.42 4.83
CA LEU A 434 11.99 10.99 4.78
C LEU A 434 12.92 10.18 3.86
N SER A 435 13.18 10.68 2.65
CA SER A 435 14.05 10.04 1.65
C SER A 435 15.47 9.86 2.16
N SER A 436 16.05 10.91 2.73
CA SER A 436 17.39 10.87 3.33
C SER A 436 17.45 9.87 4.48
N SER A 437 16.39 9.80 5.28
CA SER A 437 16.28 8.84 6.37
C SER A 437 16.20 7.39 5.89
N MET A 438 15.39 7.10 4.86
CA MET A 438 15.25 5.75 4.27
C MET A 438 16.55 5.28 3.60
N ARG A 439 17.23 6.17 2.87
CA ARG A 439 18.59 5.92 2.32
C ARG A 439 19.59 5.62 3.44
N GLY A 440 19.51 6.33 4.57
CA GLY A 440 20.28 6.04 5.77
C GLY A 440 20.06 4.63 6.32
N PHE A 441 18.82 4.13 6.35
CA PHE A 441 18.56 2.73 6.74
C PHE A 441 19.10 1.72 5.72
N ALA A 442 19.00 2.00 4.42
CA ALA A 442 19.59 1.16 3.39
C ALA A 442 21.12 1.03 3.57
N ARG A 443 21.82 2.14 3.86
CA ARG A 443 23.26 2.13 4.17
C ARG A 443 23.59 1.33 5.43
N VAL A 444 22.79 1.44 6.49
CA VAL A 444 22.97 0.61 7.70
C VAL A 444 22.86 -0.88 7.37
N VAL A 445 21.85 -1.30 6.61
CA VAL A 445 21.70 -2.70 6.16
C VAL A 445 22.89 -3.12 5.29
N ALA A 446 23.27 -2.31 4.31
CA ALA A 446 24.38 -2.61 3.42
C ALA A 446 25.74 -2.67 4.14
N SER A 447 25.91 -1.89 5.22
CA SER A 447 27.14 -1.86 6.03
C SER A 447 27.46 -3.19 6.75
N THR A 448 26.50 -4.11 6.81
CA THR A 448 26.72 -5.47 7.32
C THR A 448 27.49 -6.37 6.35
N GLY A 449 27.52 -6.02 5.05
CA GLY A 449 28.00 -6.89 3.97
C GLY A 449 27.04 -8.04 3.61
N LEU A 450 25.90 -8.16 4.28
CA LEU A 450 24.93 -9.25 4.14
C LEU A 450 23.62 -8.74 3.52
N PHE A 451 23.71 -8.32 2.26
CA PHE A 451 22.56 -7.88 1.47
C PHE A 451 22.64 -8.37 0.02
N ALA A 452 21.47 -8.45 -0.63
CA ALA A 452 21.36 -8.51 -2.09
C ALA A 452 20.71 -7.23 -2.60
N ALA A 453 20.99 -6.87 -3.85
CA ALA A 453 20.30 -5.79 -4.56
C ALA A 453 19.57 -6.34 -5.78
N ALA A 454 18.26 -6.15 -5.85
CA ALA A 454 17.45 -6.44 -7.04
C ALA A 454 17.21 -5.16 -7.82
N TYR A 455 17.41 -5.18 -9.14
CA TYR A 455 17.20 -4.02 -10.02
C TYR A 455 16.44 -4.39 -11.30
N ASP A 456 15.59 -3.49 -11.79
CA ASP A 456 14.79 -3.67 -13.02
C ASP A 456 14.63 -2.31 -13.74
N ASN A 457 14.28 -2.39 -15.03
CA ASN A 457 13.98 -1.26 -15.88
C ASN A 457 12.76 -0.45 -15.39
N ILE A 458 12.85 0.88 -15.47
CA ILE A 458 11.70 1.79 -15.44
C ILE A 458 11.64 2.52 -16.78
N ASN A 459 10.55 2.32 -17.52
CA ASN A 459 10.25 3.04 -18.75
C ASN A 459 9.20 4.13 -18.45
N MET A 460 9.49 5.39 -18.78
CA MET A 460 8.60 6.52 -18.55
C MET A 460 8.23 7.18 -19.88
N VAL A 461 6.93 7.19 -20.21
CA VAL A 461 6.41 7.98 -21.35
C VAL A 461 6.06 9.39 -20.87
N PHE A 462 6.90 10.36 -21.21
CA PHE A 462 6.59 11.78 -21.02
C PHE A 462 5.61 12.23 -22.10
N ARG A 463 4.32 12.20 -21.78
CA ARG A 463 3.26 12.69 -22.67
C ARG A 463 3.35 14.20 -22.83
N ALA A 464 3.44 14.67 -24.07
CA ALA A 464 3.38 16.09 -24.37
C ALA A 464 1.92 16.55 -24.31
N ALA A 465 1.58 17.42 -23.35
CA ALA A 465 0.21 17.92 -23.15
C ALA A 465 -0.39 18.59 -24.40
N GLU A 466 0.47 19.12 -25.28
CA GLU A 466 0.15 19.53 -26.64
C GLU A 466 1.28 19.02 -27.54
N GLN A 467 0.97 18.13 -28.48
CA GLN A 467 1.94 17.64 -29.46
C GLN A 467 2.10 18.66 -30.59
N ILE A 468 3.33 19.13 -30.80
CA ILE A 468 3.69 20.09 -31.86
C ILE A 468 5.00 19.66 -32.53
N LEU A 469 5.39 20.33 -33.63
CA LEU A 469 6.61 20.00 -34.36
C LEU A 469 7.84 20.07 -33.43
N GLY A 470 8.54 18.94 -33.24
CA GLY A 470 9.68 18.83 -32.31
C GLY A 470 9.32 18.63 -30.83
N ARG A 471 8.03 18.49 -30.48
CA ARG A 471 7.54 18.17 -29.13
C ARG A 471 6.48 17.07 -29.23
N THR A 472 6.95 15.85 -29.41
CA THR A 472 6.14 14.62 -29.31
C THR A 472 6.24 14.06 -27.88
N ASP A 473 5.51 12.99 -27.63
CA ASP A 473 5.79 12.14 -26.47
C ASP A 473 7.22 11.59 -26.57
N SER A 474 7.92 11.49 -25.44
CA SER A 474 9.27 10.92 -25.35
C SER A 474 9.31 9.83 -24.29
N GLN A 475 9.75 8.63 -24.68
CA GLN A 475 10.07 7.57 -23.72
C GLN A 475 11.49 7.79 -23.20
N GLU A 476 11.64 7.90 -21.88
CA GLU A 476 12.94 7.81 -21.20
C GLU A 476 13.02 6.48 -20.44
N ASN A 477 14.14 5.78 -20.56
CA ASN A 477 14.40 4.54 -19.85
C ASN A 477 15.42 4.80 -18.74
N GLY A 478 15.28 4.12 -17.62
CA GLY A 478 16.25 4.13 -16.55
C GLY A 478 16.08 2.94 -15.61
N THR A 479 16.70 3.01 -14.45
CA THR A 479 16.84 1.86 -13.56
C THR A 479 16.40 2.20 -12.14
N CYS A 480 15.80 1.23 -11.45
CA CYS A 480 15.57 1.31 -10.01
C CYS A 480 16.12 0.07 -9.33
N ALA A 481 16.69 0.22 -8.14
CA ALA A 481 17.12 -0.90 -7.33
C ALA A 481 16.43 -0.92 -5.97
N THR A 482 16.50 -2.06 -5.30
CA THR A 482 16.01 -2.27 -3.94
C THR A 482 16.89 -3.31 -3.29
N ILE A 483 17.36 -3.00 -2.08
CA ILE A 483 18.14 -3.95 -1.30
C ILE A 483 17.30 -4.60 -0.21
N PHE A 484 17.74 -5.77 0.21
CA PHE A 484 17.20 -6.50 1.35
C PHE A 484 18.34 -7.25 2.05
N ALA A 485 18.21 -7.42 3.37
CA ALA A 485 19.17 -8.17 4.17
C ALA A 485 19.09 -9.67 3.81
N LEU A 486 20.23 -10.36 3.81
CA LEU A 486 20.28 -11.80 3.52
C LEU A 486 19.89 -12.63 4.74
N TRP A 487 18.80 -13.38 4.61
CA TRP A 487 18.36 -14.38 5.57
C TRP A 487 19.32 -15.59 5.59
N LYS A 488 19.59 -16.13 6.78
CA LYS A 488 20.49 -17.27 7.02
C LYS A 488 21.89 -17.17 6.38
N ALA A 489 22.38 -15.95 6.17
CA ALA A 489 23.73 -15.69 5.68
C ALA A 489 24.70 -15.30 6.80
N ARG A 490 25.96 -15.70 6.67
CA ARG A 490 27.07 -15.25 7.54
C ARG A 490 28.18 -14.69 6.66
N LEU A 491 28.91 -13.69 7.16
CA LEU A 491 29.93 -13.01 6.36
C LEU A 491 31.14 -13.92 6.04
N GLU A 492 31.38 -14.94 6.88
CA GLU A 492 32.34 -16.01 6.63
C GLU A 492 31.96 -16.95 5.47
N ASP A 493 30.67 -17.06 5.10
CA ASP A 493 30.21 -17.88 3.97
C ASP A 493 30.31 -17.13 2.62
N MET A 494 30.56 -15.83 2.66
CA MET A 494 30.52 -14.92 1.49
C MET A 494 31.90 -14.70 0.87
N GLN A 495 32.82 -15.66 0.89
CA GLN A 495 34.22 -15.44 0.45
C GLN A 495 34.38 -15.44 -1.08
N ILE A 496 34.88 -14.34 -1.64
CA ILE A 496 35.30 -14.25 -3.06
C ILE A 496 36.37 -15.30 -3.41
N PRO A 497 37.40 -15.56 -2.58
CA PRO A 497 38.36 -16.63 -2.84
C PRO A 497 37.71 -18.01 -3.04
N ASP A 498 36.69 -18.35 -2.24
CA ASP A 498 36.00 -19.64 -2.33
C ASP A 498 35.12 -19.71 -3.58
N LEU A 499 34.42 -18.62 -3.93
CA LEU A 499 33.66 -18.50 -5.18
C LEU A 499 34.57 -18.69 -6.40
N LYS A 500 35.74 -18.04 -6.42
CA LYS A 500 36.75 -18.20 -7.48
C LYS A 500 37.30 -19.63 -7.53
N ALA A 501 37.64 -20.20 -6.38
CA ALA A 501 38.18 -21.56 -6.30
C ALA A 501 37.17 -22.65 -6.71
N ALA A 502 35.86 -22.42 -6.49
CA ALA A 502 34.80 -23.29 -7.01
C ALA A 502 34.62 -23.09 -8.52
N PHE A 503 34.54 -21.84 -9.01
CA PHE A 503 34.47 -21.53 -10.44
C PHE A 503 35.63 -22.15 -11.23
N ASP A 504 36.85 -22.10 -10.71
CA ASP A 504 38.04 -22.68 -11.34
C ASP A 504 38.05 -24.22 -11.38
N LYS A 505 37.33 -24.88 -10.46
CA LYS A 505 37.24 -26.34 -10.35
C LYS A 505 35.97 -26.91 -10.99
N ALA A 506 34.98 -26.08 -11.29
CA ALA A 506 33.71 -26.50 -11.86
C ALA A 506 33.94 -27.29 -13.17
N PRO A 507 33.44 -28.53 -13.28
CA PRO A 507 33.45 -29.28 -14.53
C PRO A 507 32.53 -28.63 -15.58
N PRO A 508 32.64 -29.00 -16.86
CA PRO A 508 31.66 -28.61 -17.87
C PRO A 508 30.25 -29.09 -17.51
N LEU A 509 29.23 -28.29 -17.80
CA LEU A 509 27.83 -28.65 -17.63
C LEU A 509 27.49 -29.85 -18.51
N SER A 510 26.90 -30.88 -17.93
CA SER A 510 26.45 -32.08 -18.65
C SER A 510 24.93 -32.08 -18.83
N LEU A 511 24.44 -32.81 -19.83
CA LEU A 511 23.00 -33.01 -20.03
C LEU A 511 22.33 -33.65 -18.79
N LYS A 512 23.09 -34.44 -18.00
CA LYS A 512 22.59 -35.08 -16.77
C LYS A 512 22.36 -34.10 -15.63
N ASP A 513 22.97 -32.91 -15.66
CA ASP A 513 22.71 -31.85 -14.67
C ASP A 513 21.40 -31.11 -14.97
N ILE A 514 21.02 -31.06 -16.26
CA ILE A 514 19.79 -30.41 -16.77
C ILE A 514 18.58 -31.33 -16.61
N LEU A 515 18.73 -32.62 -16.96
CA LEU A 515 17.67 -33.62 -16.78
C LEU A 515 17.37 -33.83 -15.29
N LEU A 516 16.11 -34.15 -14.98
CA LEU A 516 15.73 -34.60 -13.64
C LEU A 516 16.33 -35.99 -13.36
N THR A 517 17.00 -36.15 -12.24
CA THR A 517 17.36 -37.47 -11.70
C THR A 517 16.12 -38.23 -11.24
N ALA A 518 16.21 -39.56 -11.06
CA ALA A 518 15.04 -40.36 -10.67
C ALA A 518 14.32 -39.85 -9.38
N PRO A 519 15.01 -39.43 -8.30
CA PRO A 519 14.34 -38.84 -7.13
C PRO A 519 13.74 -37.46 -7.40
N GLU A 520 14.36 -36.65 -8.26
CA GLU A 520 13.83 -35.34 -8.67
C GLU A 520 12.58 -35.50 -9.55
N LEU A 521 12.53 -36.54 -10.40
CA LEU A 521 11.38 -36.88 -11.22
C LEU A 521 10.22 -37.39 -10.36
N GLU A 522 10.48 -38.28 -9.40
CA GLU A 522 9.46 -38.75 -8.44
C GLU A 522 8.87 -37.57 -7.63
N LEU A 523 9.72 -36.65 -7.19
CA LEU A 523 9.28 -35.43 -6.50
C LEU A 523 8.46 -34.51 -7.42
N MET A 524 8.90 -34.30 -8.67
CA MET A 524 8.13 -33.54 -9.66
C MET A 524 6.77 -34.19 -9.93
N ASP A 525 6.70 -35.50 -10.10
CA ASP A 525 5.44 -36.22 -10.31
C ASP A 525 4.50 -36.07 -9.12
N ASN A 526 5.02 -36.06 -7.89
CA ASN A 526 4.23 -35.79 -6.69
C ASN A 526 3.76 -34.33 -6.62
N CYS A 527 4.57 -33.36 -7.08
CA CYS A 527 4.15 -31.96 -7.23
C CYS A 527 3.02 -31.79 -8.26
N LEU A 528 3.16 -32.38 -9.45
CA LEU A 528 2.11 -32.32 -10.48
C LEU A 528 0.81 -33.01 -10.01
N ARG A 529 0.90 -34.12 -9.26
CA ARG A 529 -0.25 -34.75 -8.61
C ARG A 529 -0.91 -33.85 -7.57
N HIS A 530 -0.11 -33.18 -6.73
CA HIS A 530 -0.62 -32.21 -5.75
C HIS A 530 -1.34 -31.04 -6.43
N CYS A 531 -0.78 -30.51 -7.53
CA CYS A 531 -1.43 -29.48 -8.34
C CYS A 531 -2.78 -29.94 -8.90
N ILE A 532 -2.87 -31.17 -9.45
CA ILE A 532 -4.14 -31.78 -9.87
C ILE A 532 -5.13 -31.86 -8.71
N LEU A 533 -4.71 -32.38 -7.56
CA LEU A 533 -5.56 -32.54 -6.37
C LEU A 533 -6.09 -31.20 -5.86
N ARG A 534 -5.22 -30.19 -5.81
CA ARG A 534 -5.61 -28.85 -5.40
C ARG A 534 -6.59 -28.21 -6.36
N ILE A 535 -6.40 -28.34 -7.68
CA ILE A 535 -7.37 -27.88 -8.69
C ILE A 535 -8.73 -28.56 -8.49
N ILE A 536 -8.76 -29.86 -8.20
CA ILE A 536 -10.01 -30.58 -7.94
C ILE A 536 -10.71 -30.03 -6.68
N VAL A 537 -9.97 -29.76 -5.61
CA VAL A 537 -10.57 -29.26 -4.36
C VAL A 537 -10.95 -27.78 -4.44
N GLU A 538 -10.20 -26.93 -5.16
CA GLU A 538 -10.50 -25.48 -5.28
C GLU A 538 -11.57 -25.16 -6.31
N HIS A 539 -11.69 -25.96 -7.37
CA HIS A 539 -12.56 -25.65 -8.51
C HIS A 539 -13.59 -26.74 -8.82
N GLY A 540 -13.55 -27.88 -8.12
CA GLY A 540 -14.53 -28.96 -8.25
C GLY A 540 -15.86 -28.69 -7.52
N GLY A 541 -15.91 -27.64 -6.69
CA GLY A 541 -17.06 -27.24 -5.87
C GLY A 541 -17.02 -27.73 -4.43
N ASP A 542 -17.80 -27.08 -3.56
CA ASP A 542 -17.77 -27.12 -2.09
C ASP A 542 -17.72 -28.53 -1.47
N LYS A 543 -18.23 -29.55 -2.19
CA LYS A 543 -18.24 -30.95 -1.74
C LYS A 543 -16.85 -31.59 -1.68
N PHE A 544 -15.85 -31.01 -2.35
CA PHE A 544 -14.47 -31.44 -2.24
C PHE A 544 -13.72 -30.78 -1.06
N ASP A 545 -14.20 -29.67 -0.49
CA ASP A 545 -13.52 -28.92 0.60
C ASP A 545 -13.22 -29.77 1.83
N LYS A 546 -14.00 -30.84 2.04
CA LYS A 546 -13.76 -31.85 3.08
C LYS A 546 -12.33 -32.42 3.06
N PHE A 547 -11.65 -32.39 1.90
CA PHE A 547 -10.28 -32.86 1.70
C PHE A 547 -9.19 -31.77 1.82
N ARG A 548 -9.54 -30.51 2.10
CA ARG A 548 -8.58 -29.39 2.17
C ARG A 548 -7.46 -29.65 3.19
N ALA A 549 -7.81 -30.03 4.41
CA ALA A 549 -6.83 -30.23 5.48
C ALA A 549 -5.80 -31.34 5.17
N GLU A 550 -6.24 -32.41 4.50
CA GLU A 550 -5.37 -33.52 4.08
C GLU A 550 -4.50 -33.11 2.88
N LEU A 551 -5.04 -32.33 1.95
CA LEU A 551 -4.30 -31.75 0.83
C LEU A 551 -3.18 -30.81 1.29
N ASP A 552 -3.46 -29.93 2.24
CA ASP A 552 -2.48 -28.98 2.76
C ASP A 552 -1.35 -29.71 3.51
N ALA A 553 -1.69 -30.78 4.24
CA ALA A 553 -0.72 -31.67 4.89
C ALA A 553 0.11 -32.51 3.91
N ALA A 554 -0.44 -32.82 2.73
CA ALA A 554 0.22 -33.60 1.68
C ALA A 554 1.07 -32.75 0.70
N LEU A 555 1.22 -31.44 0.93
CA LEU A 555 2.03 -30.55 0.08
C LEU A 555 3.50 -31.03 0.01
N PRO A 556 4.05 -31.34 -1.18
CA PRO A 556 5.46 -31.68 -1.31
C PRO A 556 6.38 -30.52 -0.89
N VAL A 557 7.43 -30.83 -0.15
CA VAL A 557 8.39 -29.88 0.42
C VAL A 557 9.81 -30.39 0.22
N THR A 558 10.72 -29.49 -0.17
CA THR A 558 12.16 -29.81 -0.27
C THR A 558 12.96 -29.33 0.96
N PRO A 559 14.21 -29.80 1.14
CA PRO A 559 15.14 -29.23 2.11
C PRO A 559 15.49 -27.75 1.85
N ASP A 560 15.28 -27.26 0.63
CA ASP A 560 15.55 -25.88 0.20
C ASP A 560 14.29 -24.98 0.32
N LYS A 561 13.28 -25.39 1.10
CA LYS A 561 12.14 -24.53 1.45
C LYS A 561 12.54 -23.43 2.43
N ILE A 562 12.26 -22.18 2.05
CA ILE A 562 12.60 -21.00 2.83
C ILE A 562 11.75 -20.97 4.10
N GLU A 563 12.43 -20.78 5.24
CA GLU A 563 11.76 -20.60 6.54
C GLU A 563 10.94 -19.30 6.55
N LEU A 564 9.73 -19.36 7.11
CA LEU A 564 8.82 -18.23 7.16
C LEU A 564 9.42 -17.05 7.96
N HIS A 565 9.74 -15.97 7.25
CA HIS A 565 10.22 -14.72 7.83
C HIS A 565 9.68 -13.53 7.04
N GLN A 566 9.76 -12.33 7.62
CA GLN A 566 9.44 -11.10 6.92
C GLN A 566 10.71 -10.50 6.29
N THR A 567 10.70 -10.28 4.98
CA THR A 567 11.77 -9.59 4.25
C THR A 567 11.51 -8.09 4.24
N VAL A 568 12.35 -7.30 4.93
CA VAL A 568 12.26 -5.83 4.90
C VAL A 568 12.96 -5.30 3.64
N LEU A 569 12.22 -4.52 2.84
CA LEU A 569 12.69 -3.97 1.57
C LEU A 569 13.11 -2.51 1.72
N HIS A 570 14.29 -2.18 1.18
CA HIS A 570 14.88 -0.84 1.20
C HIS A 570 15.13 -0.35 -0.23
N PRO A 571 14.16 0.33 -0.87
CA PRO A 571 14.36 0.92 -2.19
C PRO A 571 15.46 1.98 -2.19
N THR A 572 16.28 1.98 -3.23
CA THR A 572 17.28 3.02 -3.47
C THR A 572 16.65 4.17 -4.26
N PRO A 573 17.37 5.28 -4.52
CA PRO A 573 17.00 6.19 -5.60
C PRO A 573 16.87 5.44 -6.93
N ALA A 574 15.96 5.90 -7.78
CA ALA A 574 15.99 5.58 -9.21
C ALA A 574 17.01 6.45 -9.95
N TRP A 575 17.60 5.92 -11.02
CA TRP A 575 18.64 6.57 -11.81
C TRP A 575 18.28 6.59 -13.30
N ASN A 576 18.67 7.67 -13.98
CA ASN A 576 18.56 7.80 -15.44
C ASN A 576 19.71 7.03 -16.14
N ILE A 577 19.70 5.70 -15.98
CA ILE A 577 20.72 4.80 -16.55
C ILE A 577 19.97 3.72 -17.35
N ASP A 578 20.08 3.77 -18.67
CA ASP A 578 19.46 2.80 -19.58
C ASP A 578 20.28 1.50 -19.62
N GLN A 579 19.86 0.53 -18.79
CA GLN A 579 20.51 -0.77 -18.62
C GLN A 579 20.39 -1.73 -19.83
N SER A 580 19.96 -1.27 -21.00
CA SER A 580 20.03 -2.08 -22.24
C SER A 580 21.47 -2.44 -22.65
N THR A 581 22.44 -1.59 -22.31
CA THR A 581 23.85 -1.74 -22.71
C THR A 581 24.74 -2.40 -21.65
N ILE A 582 25.88 -2.96 -22.09
CA ILE A 582 26.89 -3.55 -21.20
C ILE A 582 27.47 -2.50 -20.23
N ILE A 583 27.79 -1.30 -20.74
CA ILE A 583 28.40 -0.22 -19.97
C ILE A 583 27.43 0.27 -18.89
N ALA A 584 26.17 0.52 -19.25
CA ALA A 584 25.15 0.98 -18.31
C ALA A 584 24.89 -0.01 -17.16
N ASN A 585 25.04 -1.33 -17.35
CA ASN A 585 24.94 -2.28 -16.24
C ASN A 585 26.12 -2.16 -15.25
N ALA A 586 27.30 -1.73 -15.70
CA ALA A 586 28.39 -1.37 -14.79
C ALA A 586 28.07 -0.08 -14.03
N GLU A 587 27.52 0.93 -14.71
CA GLU A 587 27.09 2.19 -14.10
C GLU A 587 25.97 1.99 -13.07
N VAL A 588 25.01 1.08 -13.31
CA VAL A 588 24.00 0.68 -12.31
C VAL A 588 24.65 0.06 -11.08
N ALA A 589 25.59 -0.87 -11.25
CA ALA A 589 26.29 -1.48 -10.13
C ALA A 589 27.05 -0.42 -9.31
N ASP A 590 27.75 0.51 -9.96
CA ASP A 590 28.42 1.62 -9.29
C ASP A 590 27.44 2.55 -8.58
N ALA A 591 26.35 2.96 -9.23
CA ALA A 591 25.32 3.81 -8.63
C ALA A 591 24.68 3.19 -7.38
N ILE A 592 24.45 1.87 -7.37
CA ILE A 592 23.99 1.12 -6.19
C ILE A 592 25.03 1.17 -5.07
N TYR A 593 26.29 0.80 -5.33
CA TYR A 593 27.29 0.69 -4.26
C TYR A 593 27.82 2.04 -3.76
N ASP A 594 27.77 3.09 -4.59
CA ASP A 594 28.08 4.47 -4.20
C ASP A 594 26.96 5.07 -3.34
N GLU A 595 25.69 4.83 -3.67
CA GLU A 595 24.56 5.23 -2.81
C GLU A 595 24.62 4.57 -1.42
N LEU A 596 25.08 3.33 -1.37
CA LEU A 596 25.17 2.54 -0.14
C LEU A 596 26.45 2.81 0.66
N GLU A 597 27.39 3.60 0.12
CA GLU A 597 28.65 4.01 0.77
C GLU A 597 29.53 2.82 1.22
N VAL A 598 29.37 1.64 0.61
CA VAL A 598 30.01 0.37 1.05
C VAL A 598 31.45 0.18 0.57
N LYS A 599 31.91 0.95 -0.42
CA LYS A 599 33.23 0.76 -1.05
C LYS A 599 34.42 0.93 -0.09
N GLY A 600 34.23 1.63 1.04
CA GLY A 600 35.24 1.83 2.09
C GLY A 600 35.28 0.77 3.19
N LEU A 601 34.38 -0.23 3.18
CA LEU A 601 34.25 -1.19 4.27
C LEU A 601 35.32 -2.29 4.20
N ALA A 602 35.78 -2.77 5.37
CA ALA A 602 36.84 -3.78 5.44
C ALA A 602 36.53 -5.09 4.69
N HIS A 603 35.25 -5.48 4.63
CA HIS A 603 34.79 -6.66 3.90
C HIS A 603 34.57 -6.42 2.40
N TRP A 604 34.63 -5.18 1.92
CA TRP A 604 34.38 -4.84 0.52
C TRP A 604 35.28 -5.62 -0.46
N LYS A 605 36.56 -5.80 -0.12
CA LYS A 605 37.58 -6.46 -0.95
C LYS A 605 37.53 -7.99 -0.97
N TRP A 606 36.71 -8.64 -0.13
CA TRP A 606 36.69 -10.11 -0.02
C TRP A 606 35.30 -10.73 0.12
N ALA A 607 34.27 -9.96 0.50
CA ALA A 607 32.89 -10.45 0.51
C ALA A 607 32.28 -10.45 -0.91
N VAL A 608 31.62 -11.53 -1.29
CA VAL A 608 30.78 -11.64 -2.49
C VAL A 608 29.65 -10.62 -2.42
N LYS A 609 29.19 -10.12 -3.58
CA LYS A 609 27.97 -9.31 -3.65
C LYS A 609 26.97 -9.94 -4.60
N ILE A 610 25.69 -9.91 -4.22
CA ILE A 610 24.60 -10.54 -4.97
C ILE A 610 23.78 -9.46 -5.68
N LEU A 611 23.73 -9.53 -7.01
CA LEU A 611 22.83 -8.72 -7.83
C LEU A 611 21.76 -9.60 -8.47
N ALA A 612 20.51 -9.15 -8.44
CA ALA A 612 19.38 -9.78 -9.10
C ALA A 612 18.74 -8.83 -10.12
N GLY A 613 18.21 -9.36 -11.21
CA GLY A 613 17.59 -8.57 -12.27
C GLY A 613 16.95 -9.41 -13.37
N ASP A 614 16.57 -8.76 -14.47
CA ASP A 614 16.01 -9.44 -15.64
C ASP A 614 17.09 -10.25 -16.40
N GLN A 615 16.65 -11.06 -17.37
CA GLN A 615 17.52 -11.91 -18.17
C GLN A 615 18.60 -11.11 -18.92
N LEU A 616 18.23 -9.93 -19.45
CA LEU A 616 19.14 -9.08 -20.20
C LEU A 616 20.18 -8.44 -19.26
N SER A 617 19.76 -7.86 -18.15
CA SER A 617 20.63 -7.26 -17.13
C SER A 617 21.73 -8.25 -16.69
N ILE A 618 21.33 -9.48 -16.36
CA ILE A 618 22.24 -10.53 -15.91
C ILE A 618 23.15 -11.01 -17.05
N ALA A 619 22.65 -11.11 -18.28
CA ALA A 619 23.48 -11.39 -19.44
C ALA A 619 24.53 -10.28 -19.65
N ARG A 620 24.17 -9.00 -19.50
CA ARG A 620 25.10 -7.86 -19.58
C ARG A 620 26.16 -7.88 -18.46
N LEU A 621 25.78 -8.23 -17.23
CA LEU A 621 26.74 -8.46 -16.13
C LEU A 621 27.73 -9.61 -16.45
N ARG A 622 27.27 -10.71 -17.06
CA ARG A 622 28.17 -11.77 -17.54
C ARG A 622 29.03 -11.35 -18.74
N SER A 623 28.54 -10.45 -19.60
CA SER A 623 29.36 -9.85 -20.67
C SER A 623 30.50 -9.01 -20.09
N LEU A 624 30.26 -8.22 -19.02
CA LEU A 624 31.32 -7.49 -18.31
C LEU A 624 32.43 -8.43 -17.81
N VAL A 625 32.05 -9.51 -17.11
CA VAL A 625 33.01 -10.54 -16.65
C VAL A 625 33.81 -11.11 -17.84
N ASN A 626 33.16 -11.42 -18.97
CA ASN A 626 33.83 -11.97 -20.16
C ASN A 626 34.81 -10.99 -20.83
N ILE A 627 34.45 -9.71 -20.94
CA ILE A 627 35.30 -8.69 -21.57
C ILE A 627 36.52 -8.39 -20.70
N ARG A 628 36.31 -8.31 -19.39
CA ARG A 628 37.33 -7.90 -18.41
C ARG A 628 38.22 -9.05 -17.91
N ALA A 629 37.82 -10.31 -18.10
CA ALA A 629 38.61 -11.49 -17.72
C ALA A 629 40.04 -11.44 -18.31
N GLY A 630 41.04 -11.50 -17.43
CA GLY A 630 42.46 -11.42 -17.76
C GLY A 630 43.00 -9.99 -17.96
N HIS A 631 42.14 -8.98 -18.04
CA HIS A 631 42.54 -7.57 -18.17
C HIS A 631 42.38 -6.81 -16.84
N GLU A 632 41.22 -6.89 -16.19
CA GLU A 632 40.90 -6.15 -14.98
C GLU A 632 40.65 -7.08 -13.77
N GLY A 633 41.23 -6.72 -12.63
CA GLY A 633 41.10 -7.41 -11.35
C GLY A 633 40.17 -6.70 -10.37
N GLY A 634 40.21 -7.13 -9.10
CA GLY A 634 39.44 -6.55 -8.01
C GLY A 634 37.95 -6.38 -8.28
N TYR A 635 37.43 -5.21 -7.92
CA TYR A 635 36.04 -4.82 -8.18
C TYR A 635 35.74 -4.64 -9.67
N SER A 636 36.64 -4.01 -10.42
CA SER A 636 36.39 -3.70 -11.84
C SER A 636 36.27 -4.96 -12.70
N GLY A 637 36.91 -6.07 -12.33
CA GLY A 637 36.81 -7.35 -13.05
C GLY A 637 35.46 -8.11 -12.93
N PHE A 638 34.49 -7.63 -12.14
CA PHE A 638 33.16 -8.27 -11.88
C PHE A 638 33.16 -9.72 -11.34
N GLY A 639 34.30 -10.41 -11.25
CA GLY A 639 34.46 -11.77 -10.69
C GLY A 639 34.26 -11.90 -9.17
N TRP A 640 33.60 -10.93 -8.54
CA TRP A 640 33.11 -10.95 -7.16
C TRP A 640 31.61 -11.27 -7.07
N GLY A 641 30.91 -11.27 -8.21
CA GLY A 641 29.47 -11.23 -8.28
C GLY A 641 28.79 -12.58 -8.38
N VAL A 642 27.64 -12.67 -7.70
CA VAL A 642 26.65 -13.75 -7.86
C VAL A 642 25.41 -13.13 -8.49
N TRP A 643 25.04 -13.67 -9.65
CA TRP A 643 23.95 -13.14 -10.48
C TRP A 643 22.70 -14.01 -10.32
N MET A 644 21.64 -13.45 -9.75
CA MET A 644 20.44 -14.17 -9.34
C MET A 644 19.24 -13.81 -10.24
N PRO A 645 18.73 -14.74 -11.08
CA PRO A 645 17.73 -14.40 -12.09
C PRO A 645 16.35 -14.11 -11.50
N GLY A 646 15.76 -13.01 -11.96
CA GLY A 646 14.41 -12.58 -11.64
C GLY A 646 13.35 -13.52 -12.21
N LEU A 647 12.80 -14.38 -11.36
CA LEU A 647 11.88 -15.46 -11.74
C LEU A 647 10.62 -14.98 -12.47
N PHE A 648 10.17 -13.74 -12.27
CA PHE A 648 8.96 -13.18 -12.89
C PHE A 648 9.11 -13.09 -14.42
N HIS A 649 10.29 -12.67 -14.89
CA HIS A 649 10.62 -12.64 -16.31
C HIS A 649 10.66 -14.05 -16.91
N GLY A 650 11.07 -15.06 -16.11
CA GLY A 650 10.92 -16.47 -16.44
C GLY A 650 9.45 -16.89 -16.62
N LYS A 651 8.52 -16.42 -15.77
CA LYS A 651 7.08 -16.68 -15.94
C LYS A 651 6.52 -16.03 -17.21
N ILE A 652 6.96 -14.83 -17.55
CA ILE A 652 6.59 -14.14 -18.80
C ILE A 652 7.07 -14.95 -20.01
N ALA A 653 8.34 -15.39 -20.01
CA ALA A 653 8.91 -16.20 -21.08
C ALA A 653 8.18 -17.56 -21.22
N ASP A 654 7.81 -18.18 -20.09
CA ASP A 654 7.04 -19.43 -20.06
C ASP A 654 5.65 -19.24 -20.67
N MET A 655 4.86 -18.26 -20.20
CA MET A 655 3.55 -17.97 -20.78
C MET A 655 3.60 -17.59 -22.27
N HIS A 656 4.63 -16.86 -22.70
CA HIS A 656 4.79 -16.55 -24.13
C HIS A 656 5.15 -17.81 -24.95
N GLY A 657 6.06 -18.66 -24.46
CA GLY A 657 6.36 -19.96 -25.07
C GLY A 657 5.14 -20.88 -25.13
N PHE A 658 4.36 -20.91 -24.04
CA PHE A 658 3.11 -21.66 -23.92
C PHE A 658 2.08 -21.22 -24.96
N PHE A 659 1.86 -19.91 -25.12
CA PHE A 659 0.96 -19.39 -26.14
C PHE A 659 1.39 -19.81 -27.54
N VAL A 660 2.65 -19.56 -27.94
CA VAL A 660 3.12 -19.96 -29.28
C VAL A 660 2.98 -21.46 -29.54
N THR A 661 3.14 -22.29 -28.51
CA THR A 661 3.04 -23.75 -28.60
C THR A 661 1.59 -24.27 -28.67
N HIS A 662 0.69 -23.68 -27.87
CA HIS A 662 -0.66 -24.22 -27.60
C HIS A 662 -1.82 -23.36 -28.14
N TRP A 663 -1.53 -22.24 -28.83
CA TRP A 663 -2.57 -21.37 -29.40
C TRP A 663 -3.45 -22.10 -30.42
N GLY A 664 -2.85 -22.91 -31.29
CA GLY A 664 -3.51 -23.52 -32.44
C GLY A 664 -3.77 -22.51 -33.57
N VAL A 665 -4.23 -23.00 -34.71
CA VAL A 665 -4.58 -22.16 -35.86
C VAL A 665 -5.92 -21.44 -35.58
N PRO A 666 -5.99 -20.10 -35.66
CA PRO A 666 -7.23 -19.36 -35.44
C PRO A 666 -8.34 -19.73 -36.44
N ASN A 667 -9.59 -19.49 -36.04
CA ASN A 667 -10.78 -19.66 -36.87
C ASN A 667 -11.04 -21.09 -37.43
N ARG A 668 -10.35 -22.13 -36.93
CA ARG A 668 -10.65 -23.54 -37.31
C ARG A 668 -11.84 -24.16 -36.56
N GLY A 669 -12.42 -23.43 -35.60
CA GLY A 669 -13.61 -23.86 -34.86
C GLY A 669 -13.46 -25.24 -34.23
N THR A 670 -14.49 -26.08 -34.39
CA THR A 670 -14.58 -27.43 -33.81
C THR A 670 -13.58 -28.44 -34.39
N ARG A 671 -12.73 -28.06 -35.35
CA ARG A 671 -11.64 -28.91 -35.87
C ARG A 671 -10.42 -28.99 -34.95
N ASN A 672 -10.20 -27.98 -34.10
CA ASN A 672 -9.19 -28.04 -33.05
C ASN A 672 -9.77 -27.53 -31.71
N PRO A 673 -10.74 -28.26 -31.12
CA PRO A 673 -11.49 -27.83 -29.96
C PRO A 673 -10.67 -27.88 -28.67
N GLY A 674 -9.48 -28.50 -28.71
CA GLY A 674 -8.51 -28.52 -27.62
C GLY A 674 -7.45 -27.41 -27.69
N SER A 675 -7.63 -26.37 -28.51
CA SER A 675 -6.67 -25.25 -28.64
C SER A 675 -7.02 -24.04 -27.76
N LEU A 676 -6.03 -23.24 -27.35
CA LEU A 676 -6.31 -22.00 -26.61
C LEU A 676 -7.09 -20.98 -27.45
N SER A 677 -6.84 -20.90 -28.77
CA SER A 677 -7.62 -20.05 -29.68
C SER A 677 -9.10 -20.40 -29.62
N PHE A 678 -9.44 -21.69 -29.68
CA PHE A 678 -10.83 -22.15 -29.58
C PHE A 678 -11.42 -21.85 -28.19
N HIS A 679 -10.68 -22.11 -27.11
CA HIS A 679 -11.13 -21.77 -25.75
C HIS A 679 -11.38 -20.26 -25.57
N ASN A 680 -10.52 -19.39 -26.11
CA ASN A 680 -10.68 -17.94 -26.04
C ASN A 680 -11.98 -17.47 -26.73
N THR A 681 -12.24 -17.98 -27.94
CA THR A 681 -13.47 -17.71 -28.69
C THR A 681 -14.70 -18.27 -27.98
N HIS A 682 -14.62 -19.49 -27.41
CA HIS A 682 -15.74 -20.12 -26.71
C HIS A 682 -16.10 -19.43 -25.39
N LEU A 683 -15.13 -18.81 -24.72
CA LEU A 683 -15.34 -17.96 -23.55
C LEU A 683 -15.77 -16.51 -23.90
N HIS A 684 -15.98 -16.19 -25.19
CA HIS A 684 -16.30 -14.84 -25.68
C HIS A 684 -15.31 -13.74 -25.21
N ARG A 685 -14.04 -14.12 -24.99
CA ARG A 685 -12.97 -13.18 -24.63
C ARG A 685 -12.50 -12.39 -25.85
N ALA A 686 -11.87 -11.24 -25.61
CA ALA A 686 -11.34 -10.38 -26.67
C ALA A 686 -10.40 -11.16 -27.62
N PRO A 687 -10.38 -10.85 -28.94
CA PRO A 687 -9.46 -11.49 -29.87
C PRO A 687 -7.99 -11.26 -29.47
N ILE A 688 -7.21 -12.35 -29.45
CA ILE A 688 -5.77 -12.32 -29.17
C ILE A 688 -5.02 -12.59 -30.47
N LEU A 689 -4.11 -11.69 -30.83
CA LEU A 689 -3.17 -11.87 -31.93
C LEU A 689 -1.82 -12.28 -31.37
N LEU A 690 -1.22 -13.36 -31.87
CA LEU A 690 0.10 -13.79 -31.42
C LEU A 690 1.18 -12.73 -31.69
N SER A 691 1.03 -11.90 -32.73
CA SER A 691 1.95 -10.79 -33.06
C SER A 691 1.88 -9.59 -32.10
N SER A 692 0.90 -9.55 -31.21
CA SER A 692 0.68 -8.46 -30.26
C SER A 692 -0.13 -9.02 -29.09
N LEU A 693 0.53 -9.83 -28.25
CA LEU A 693 -0.11 -10.50 -27.14
C LEU A 693 -0.65 -9.47 -26.13
N PRO A 694 -1.81 -9.72 -25.50
CA PRO A 694 -2.32 -8.89 -24.42
C PRO A 694 -1.40 -8.99 -23.18
N PRO A 695 -1.67 -8.21 -22.12
CA PRO A 695 -0.86 -8.25 -20.92
C PRO A 695 -0.76 -9.65 -20.29
N PHE A 696 0.37 -9.91 -19.61
CA PHE A 696 0.73 -11.22 -19.04
C PHE A 696 -0.42 -11.95 -18.33
N ARG A 697 -1.22 -11.24 -17.53
CA ARG A 697 -2.34 -11.83 -16.79
C ARG A 697 -3.46 -12.35 -17.69
N VAL A 698 -3.86 -11.59 -18.72
CA VAL A 698 -4.92 -12.01 -19.65
C VAL A 698 -4.55 -13.35 -20.31
N CYS A 699 -3.28 -13.49 -20.68
CA CYS A 699 -2.73 -14.74 -21.21
C CYS A 699 -2.74 -15.87 -20.16
N ARG A 700 -2.11 -15.65 -19.00
CA ARG A 700 -2.03 -16.62 -17.90
C ARG A 700 -3.42 -17.13 -17.49
N ASP A 701 -4.38 -16.23 -17.34
CA ASP A 701 -5.70 -16.54 -16.81
C ASP A 701 -6.51 -17.40 -17.80
N LEU A 702 -6.33 -17.22 -19.11
CA LEU A 702 -6.89 -18.13 -20.12
C LEU A 702 -6.28 -19.54 -20.01
N VAL A 703 -4.96 -19.64 -19.86
CA VAL A 703 -4.26 -20.94 -19.72
C VAL A 703 -4.71 -21.66 -18.46
N PHE A 704 -4.80 -20.95 -17.33
CA PHE A 704 -5.21 -21.52 -16.06
C PHE A 704 -6.71 -21.87 -16.02
N THR A 705 -7.60 -21.03 -16.55
CA THR A 705 -9.02 -21.39 -16.74
C THR A 705 -9.14 -22.66 -17.58
N SER A 706 -8.38 -22.76 -18.68
CA SER A 706 -8.33 -23.97 -19.49
C SER A 706 -7.78 -25.18 -18.73
N LEU A 707 -6.76 -25.02 -17.89
CA LEU A 707 -6.18 -26.10 -17.10
C LEU A 707 -7.21 -26.67 -16.13
N TYR A 708 -7.93 -25.82 -15.40
CA TYR A 708 -8.91 -26.24 -14.41
C TYR A 708 -10.03 -27.06 -15.06
N SER A 709 -10.58 -26.56 -16.18
CA SER A 709 -11.58 -27.27 -16.97
C SER A 709 -11.10 -28.62 -17.47
N ARG A 710 -9.84 -28.74 -17.88
CA ARG A 710 -9.25 -30.01 -18.34
C ARG A 710 -9.09 -31.01 -17.21
N VAL A 711 -8.56 -30.61 -16.06
CA VAL A 711 -8.41 -31.47 -14.87
C VAL A 711 -9.78 -31.99 -14.41
N LEU A 712 -10.77 -31.11 -14.27
CA LEU A 712 -12.11 -31.46 -13.82
C LEU A 712 -12.87 -32.31 -14.85
N HIS A 713 -12.69 -32.06 -16.14
CA HIS A 713 -13.23 -32.94 -17.20
C HIS A 713 -12.57 -34.33 -17.14
N CYS A 714 -11.25 -34.40 -17.00
CA CYS A 714 -10.51 -35.66 -16.86
C CYS A 714 -10.92 -36.44 -15.61
N LEU A 715 -11.24 -35.75 -14.50
CA LEU A 715 -11.77 -36.37 -13.28
C LEU A 715 -13.08 -37.14 -13.55
N LEU A 716 -14.00 -36.58 -14.33
CA LEU A 716 -15.23 -37.28 -14.73
C LEU A 716 -14.92 -38.52 -15.59
N LEU A 717 -13.95 -38.42 -16.51
CA LEU A 717 -13.51 -39.55 -17.34
C LEU A 717 -12.86 -40.70 -16.53
N VAL A 718 -12.03 -40.40 -15.52
CA VAL A 718 -11.39 -41.45 -14.70
C VAL A 718 -12.32 -42.03 -13.63
N SER A 719 -13.26 -41.24 -13.11
CA SER A 719 -14.24 -41.68 -12.09
C SER A 719 -15.47 -42.37 -12.69
N GLY A 720 -15.73 -42.18 -13.98
CA GLY A 720 -16.92 -42.70 -14.67
C GLY A 720 -18.23 -42.05 -14.21
N LYS A 721 -18.17 -40.83 -13.64
CA LYS A 721 -19.34 -40.09 -13.12
C LYS A 721 -19.82 -39.05 -14.10
N SER A 722 -21.11 -38.69 -14.01
CA SER A 722 -21.70 -37.72 -14.94
C SER A 722 -21.53 -36.27 -14.49
N THR A 723 -21.39 -36.04 -13.18
CA THR A 723 -21.20 -34.71 -12.59
C THR A 723 -20.11 -34.70 -11.51
N LEU A 724 -19.54 -33.52 -11.24
CA LEU A 724 -18.54 -33.33 -10.18
C LEU A 724 -19.12 -33.61 -8.79
N ASP A 725 -20.40 -33.27 -8.58
CA ASP A 725 -21.15 -33.57 -7.37
C ASP A 725 -21.27 -35.08 -7.08
N GLU A 726 -21.61 -35.88 -8.10
CA GLU A 726 -21.63 -37.35 -8.00
C GLU A 726 -20.24 -37.91 -7.71
N CYS A 727 -19.20 -37.31 -8.31
CA CYS A 727 -17.81 -37.67 -8.06
C CYS A 727 -17.44 -37.42 -6.60
N ALA A 728 -17.61 -36.20 -6.10
CA ALA A 728 -17.32 -35.81 -4.71
C ALA A 728 -18.09 -36.63 -3.66
N MET A 729 -19.33 -37.01 -3.97
CA MET A 729 -20.15 -37.87 -3.11
C MET A 729 -19.70 -39.34 -3.11
N SER A 730 -19.11 -39.82 -4.21
CA SER A 730 -18.62 -41.21 -4.33
C SER A 730 -17.22 -41.45 -3.75
N ILE A 731 -16.51 -40.39 -3.36
CA ILE A 731 -15.17 -40.44 -2.77
C ILE A 731 -15.31 -40.23 -1.26
N GLU A 732 -14.99 -41.26 -0.48
CA GLU A 732 -15.09 -41.27 0.98
C GLU A 732 -13.77 -40.86 1.66
N THR A 733 -12.63 -41.06 1.00
CA THR A 733 -11.28 -40.87 1.59
C THR A 733 -10.33 -40.11 0.68
N TYR A 734 -9.37 -39.39 1.26
CA TYR A 734 -8.32 -38.69 0.52
C TYR A 734 -7.53 -39.61 -0.42
N ALA A 735 -7.21 -40.84 0.02
CA ALA A 735 -6.50 -41.83 -0.79
C ALA A 735 -7.26 -42.24 -2.07
N GLN A 736 -8.60 -42.25 -2.05
CA GLN A 736 -9.41 -42.48 -3.26
C GLN A 736 -9.32 -41.29 -4.22
N LEU A 737 -9.29 -40.05 -3.70
CA LEU A 737 -9.08 -38.85 -4.51
C LEU A 737 -7.67 -38.84 -5.13
N GLU A 738 -6.64 -39.20 -4.35
CA GLU A 738 -5.26 -39.35 -4.85
C GLU A 738 -5.16 -40.40 -5.96
N ALA A 739 -5.81 -41.56 -5.81
CA ALA A 739 -5.83 -42.59 -6.85
C ALA A 739 -6.48 -42.11 -8.16
N LEU A 740 -7.50 -41.24 -8.08
CA LEU A 740 -8.09 -40.59 -9.25
C LEU A 740 -7.15 -39.55 -9.87
N ALA A 741 -6.47 -38.72 -9.07
CA ALA A 741 -5.48 -37.77 -9.56
C ALA A 741 -4.28 -38.46 -10.24
N ALA A 742 -3.76 -39.53 -9.64
CA ALA A 742 -2.74 -40.37 -10.25
C ALA A 742 -3.23 -41.02 -11.56
N SER A 743 -4.52 -41.40 -11.64
CA SER A 743 -5.13 -41.90 -12.88
C SER A 743 -5.26 -40.83 -13.97
N ILE A 744 -5.48 -39.56 -13.61
CA ILE A 744 -5.46 -38.42 -14.56
C ILE A 744 -4.04 -38.24 -15.09
N GLN A 745 -3.05 -38.18 -14.20
CA GLN A 745 -1.63 -38.02 -14.56
C GLN A 745 -1.16 -39.13 -15.51
N ALA A 746 -1.35 -40.39 -15.13
CA ALA A 746 -0.91 -41.55 -15.92
C ALA A 746 -1.55 -41.64 -17.32
N LYS A 747 -2.78 -41.14 -17.51
CA LYS A 747 -3.53 -41.25 -18.78
C LYS A 747 -3.45 -40.01 -19.67
N PHE A 748 -3.36 -38.82 -19.07
CA PHE A 748 -3.58 -37.55 -19.79
C PHE A 748 -2.43 -36.53 -19.62
N VAL A 749 -1.42 -36.83 -18.79
CA VAL A 749 -0.19 -36.02 -18.63
C VAL A 749 1.03 -36.74 -19.24
N ASN A 750 0.87 -38.00 -19.63
CA ASN A 750 1.92 -38.85 -20.14
C ASN A 750 2.34 -38.47 -21.59
N ALA A 751 3.56 -37.95 -21.73
CA ALA A 751 4.15 -37.60 -23.02
C ALA A 751 4.73 -38.79 -23.80
N GLU A 752 5.14 -39.86 -23.12
CA GLU A 752 5.59 -41.10 -23.76
C GLU A 752 4.44 -41.74 -24.57
N LEU A 753 3.21 -41.70 -24.04
CA LEU A 753 2.01 -42.09 -24.77
C LEU A 753 1.82 -41.26 -26.05
N VAL A 754 2.07 -39.95 -26.01
CA VAL A 754 1.97 -39.08 -27.19
C VAL A 754 3.01 -39.47 -28.24
N SER A 755 4.25 -39.73 -27.83
CA SER A 755 5.32 -40.20 -28.71
C SER A 755 5.02 -41.55 -29.34
N GLU A 756 4.49 -42.51 -28.58
CA GLU A 756 4.10 -43.83 -29.07
C GLU A 756 2.93 -43.74 -30.08
N LEU A 757 1.89 -42.96 -29.80
CA LEU A 757 0.78 -42.74 -30.74
C LEU A 757 1.25 -42.08 -32.05
N ARG A 758 2.23 -41.15 -31.98
CA ARG A 758 2.85 -40.52 -33.16
C ARG A 758 3.72 -41.50 -33.94
N TRP A 759 4.48 -42.36 -33.26
CA TRP A 759 5.29 -43.41 -33.87
C TRP A 759 4.44 -44.45 -34.59
N GLN A 760 3.36 -44.93 -33.96
CA GLN A 760 2.40 -45.85 -34.60
C GLN A 760 1.79 -45.22 -35.86
N ARG A 761 1.43 -43.92 -35.81
CA ARG A 761 0.91 -43.17 -36.96
C ARG A 761 1.91 -43.01 -38.10
N SER A 762 3.20 -42.78 -37.80
CA SER A 762 4.22 -42.61 -38.84
C SER A 762 4.65 -43.93 -39.49
N THR A 763 4.49 -45.05 -38.79
CA THR A 763 4.91 -46.39 -39.26
C THR A 763 3.79 -47.23 -39.86
N THR A 764 2.52 -46.93 -39.56
CA THR A 764 1.36 -47.68 -40.06
C THR A 764 0.80 -47.06 -41.34
N GLN A 765 0.88 -47.78 -42.46
CA GLN A 765 0.10 -47.45 -43.67
C GLN A 765 -1.38 -47.72 -43.39
N THR A 766 -2.14 -46.67 -43.11
CA THR A 766 -3.59 -46.76 -42.89
C THR A 766 -4.30 -46.90 -44.24
N ALA A 767 -5.13 -47.92 -44.41
CA ALA A 767 -5.91 -48.10 -45.64
C ALA A 767 -7.05 -47.08 -45.75
N GLU A 768 -7.52 -46.81 -46.97
CA GLU A 768 -8.70 -45.93 -47.18
C GLU A 768 -9.93 -46.47 -46.41
N GLY A 769 -10.41 -45.69 -45.45
CA GLY A 769 -11.57 -46.02 -44.62
C GLY A 769 -11.25 -46.62 -43.24
N GLU A 770 -9.99 -46.93 -42.94
CA GLU A 770 -9.58 -47.33 -41.59
C GLU A 770 -9.28 -46.11 -40.69
N VAL A 771 -9.48 -46.27 -39.38
CA VAL A 771 -9.21 -45.23 -38.39
C VAL A 771 -7.70 -45.16 -38.15
N PRO A 772 -7.01 -44.03 -38.42
CA PRO A 772 -5.57 -43.93 -38.21
C PRO A 772 -5.20 -44.16 -36.73
N PRO A 773 -4.04 -44.78 -36.43
CA PRO A 773 -3.57 -44.87 -35.06
C PRO A 773 -3.18 -43.49 -34.50
N GLY A 774 -3.43 -43.28 -33.20
CA GLY A 774 -3.27 -41.99 -32.53
C GLY A 774 -4.49 -41.07 -32.65
N ASP A 775 -4.41 -39.87 -32.07
CA ASP A 775 -5.41 -38.80 -32.24
C ASP A 775 -4.75 -37.45 -31.96
N GLN A 776 -4.65 -36.58 -32.96
CA GLN A 776 -3.88 -35.33 -32.84
C GLN A 776 -4.52 -34.31 -31.88
N ILE A 777 -5.84 -34.36 -31.67
CA ILE A 777 -6.53 -33.50 -30.71
C ILE A 777 -6.30 -34.01 -29.28
N PHE A 778 -6.32 -35.34 -29.10
CA PHE A 778 -5.96 -36.00 -27.84
C PHE A 778 -4.50 -35.72 -27.46
N GLU A 779 -3.57 -35.94 -28.40
CA GLU A 779 -2.13 -35.74 -28.21
C GLU A 779 -1.80 -34.30 -27.83
N ASN A 780 -2.28 -33.31 -28.61
CA ASN A 780 -2.10 -31.89 -28.29
C ASN A 780 -2.69 -31.56 -26.90
N SER A 781 -3.82 -32.14 -26.54
CA SER A 781 -4.48 -31.91 -25.25
C SER A 781 -3.79 -32.56 -24.05
N CYS A 782 -3.01 -33.63 -24.28
CA CYS A 782 -2.16 -34.23 -23.25
C CYS A 782 -0.90 -33.38 -23.02
N LEU A 783 -0.24 -32.93 -24.10
CA LEU A 783 0.90 -32.01 -24.00
C LEU A 783 0.50 -30.69 -23.33
N LEU A 784 -0.63 -30.09 -23.72
CA LEU A 784 -1.15 -28.86 -23.11
C LEU A 784 -1.44 -29.05 -21.62
N LEU A 785 -2.05 -30.17 -21.22
CA LEU A 785 -2.33 -30.46 -19.81
C LEU A 785 -1.03 -30.62 -19.00
N ARG A 786 -0.04 -31.34 -19.53
CA ARG A 786 1.29 -31.48 -18.91
C ARG A 786 1.98 -30.13 -18.74
N ASP A 787 2.12 -29.39 -19.82
CA ASP A 787 2.84 -28.12 -19.83
C ASP A 787 2.16 -27.10 -18.90
N ALA A 788 0.83 -27.06 -18.87
CA ALA A 788 0.09 -26.13 -18.01
C ALA A 788 0.20 -26.49 -16.51
N LEU A 789 0.28 -27.78 -16.18
CA LEU A 789 0.58 -28.23 -14.81
C LEU A 789 1.99 -27.82 -14.37
N ILE A 790 3.00 -27.90 -15.26
CA ILE A 790 4.36 -27.42 -14.98
C ILE A 790 4.37 -25.91 -14.74
N SER A 791 3.71 -25.12 -15.59
CA SER A 791 3.56 -23.67 -15.42
C SER A 791 2.82 -23.26 -14.14
N ARG A 792 1.81 -24.05 -13.72
CA ARG A 792 1.11 -23.81 -12.44
C ARG A 792 2.00 -24.19 -11.26
N GLU A 793 2.68 -25.34 -11.29
CA GLU A 793 3.64 -25.76 -10.26
C GLU A 793 4.80 -24.74 -10.08
N PHE A 794 5.25 -24.07 -11.14
CA PHE A 794 6.20 -22.95 -10.99
C PHE A 794 5.62 -21.82 -10.14
N THR A 795 4.33 -21.52 -10.31
CA THR A 795 3.64 -20.50 -9.51
C THR A 795 3.43 -20.95 -8.07
N ASP A 796 3.13 -22.23 -7.87
CA ASP A 796 2.82 -22.81 -6.56
C ASP A 796 4.06 -22.98 -5.69
N SER A 797 5.18 -23.36 -6.28
CA SER A 797 6.48 -23.44 -5.60
C SER A 797 7.00 -22.05 -5.19
N ILE A 798 6.78 -21.02 -6.02
CA ILE A 798 6.97 -19.61 -5.62
C ILE A 798 6.10 -19.27 -4.42
N LYS A 799 4.78 -19.49 -4.48
CA LYS A 799 3.86 -19.23 -3.35
C LYS A 799 4.29 -19.96 -2.08
N ALA A 800 4.61 -21.25 -2.18
CA ALA A 800 5.01 -22.07 -1.06
C ALA A 800 6.35 -21.66 -0.42
N GLY A 801 7.14 -20.79 -1.06
CA GLY A 801 8.48 -20.42 -0.63
C GLY A 801 9.49 -21.56 -0.82
N ASP A 802 9.28 -22.45 -1.80
CA ASP A 802 10.10 -23.66 -1.99
C ASP A 802 11.04 -23.52 -3.19
N SER A 803 12.26 -23.04 -2.92
CA SER A 803 13.28 -22.84 -3.96
C SER A 803 13.81 -24.15 -4.55
N GLY A 804 13.72 -25.28 -3.83
CA GLY A 804 14.05 -26.58 -4.40
C GLY A 804 13.05 -26.99 -5.48
N ARG A 805 11.74 -26.88 -5.22
CA ARG A 805 10.69 -27.11 -6.24
C ARG A 805 10.85 -26.18 -7.44
N ILE A 806 11.15 -24.90 -7.21
CA ILE A 806 11.45 -23.94 -8.30
C ILE A 806 12.58 -24.47 -9.19
N VAL A 807 13.70 -24.94 -8.62
CA VAL A 807 14.83 -25.47 -9.41
C VAL A 807 14.43 -26.66 -10.27
N LEU A 808 13.56 -27.56 -9.78
CA LEU A 808 13.05 -28.68 -10.58
C LEU A 808 12.24 -28.20 -11.79
N VAL A 809 11.38 -27.19 -11.60
CA VAL A 809 10.61 -26.62 -12.72
C VAL A 809 11.53 -25.89 -13.69
N LEU A 810 12.51 -25.12 -13.21
CA LEU A 810 13.47 -24.42 -14.07
C LEU A 810 14.33 -25.36 -14.91
N LYS A 811 14.64 -26.58 -14.42
CA LYS A 811 15.26 -27.66 -15.21
C LYS A 811 14.38 -28.08 -16.40
N LEU A 812 13.07 -28.28 -16.19
CA LEU A 812 12.13 -28.57 -17.29
C LEU A 812 11.93 -27.38 -18.22
N LEU A 813 11.85 -26.16 -17.68
CA LEU A 813 11.73 -24.94 -18.48
C LEU A 813 12.97 -24.66 -19.32
N ALA A 814 14.18 -25.04 -18.90
CA ALA A 814 15.39 -24.98 -19.73
C ALA A 814 15.22 -25.73 -21.06
N LEU A 815 14.57 -26.90 -21.00
CA LEU A 815 14.25 -27.74 -22.16
C LEU A 815 13.11 -27.12 -22.97
N SER A 816 11.99 -26.79 -22.31
CA SER A 816 10.83 -26.13 -22.94
C SER A 816 11.21 -24.86 -23.70
N PHE A 817 11.97 -23.96 -23.08
CA PHE A 817 12.50 -22.74 -23.69
C PHE A 817 13.36 -23.01 -24.93
N ARG A 818 14.12 -24.11 -24.96
CA ARG A 818 14.85 -24.46 -26.17
C ARG A 818 13.89 -24.93 -27.26
N GLY A 819 13.04 -25.90 -26.95
CA GLY A 819 12.12 -26.50 -27.92
C GLY A 819 11.05 -25.57 -28.48
N ASN A 820 10.66 -24.51 -27.76
CA ASN A 820 9.72 -23.48 -28.20
C ASN A 820 10.38 -22.17 -28.70
N GLY A 821 11.69 -22.15 -28.87
CA GLY A 821 12.43 -21.06 -29.52
C GLY A 821 12.92 -19.92 -28.62
N ARG A 822 12.64 -19.93 -27.31
CA ARG A 822 13.14 -18.95 -26.31
C ARG A 822 14.61 -19.19 -25.94
N SER A 823 15.48 -19.19 -26.94
CA SER A 823 16.91 -19.48 -26.84
C SER A 823 17.64 -18.66 -25.76
N LYS A 824 17.30 -17.37 -25.61
CA LYS A 824 17.87 -16.46 -24.60
C LYS A 824 17.58 -16.95 -23.17
N TYR A 825 16.35 -17.39 -22.89
CA TYR A 825 15.98 -17.96 -21.58
C TYR A 825 16.49 -19.38 -21.39
N ALA A 826 16.54 -20.21 -22.44
CA ALA A 826 17.18 -21.53 -22.37
C ALA A 826 18.65 -21.42 -21.95
N TYR A 827 19.40 -20.49 -22.55
CA TYR A 827 20.81 -20.23 -22.23
C TYR A 827 21.00 -19.63 -20.82
N GLU A 828 20.05 -18.80 -20.37
CA GLU A 828 20.00 -18.34 -18.98
C GLU A 828 19.87 -19.51 -18.00
N MET A 829 19.00 -20.48 -18.30
CA MET A 829 18.83 -21.66 -17.45
C MET A 829 20.07 -22.56 -17.44
N LEU A 830 20.82 -22.66 -18.55
CA LEU A 830 22.12 -23.36 -18.54
C LEU A 830 23.10 -22.72 -17.54
N HIS A 831 23.21 -21.38 -17.53
CA HIS A 831 24.00 -20.67 -16.53
C HIS A 831 23.52 -20.93 -15.11
N LEU A 832 22.21 -20.87 -14.86
CA LEU A 832 21.62 -21.05 -13.55
C LEU A 832 21.82 -22.47 -13.00
N ILE A 833 21.52 -23.49 -13.80
CA ILE A 833 21.68 -24.91 -13.43
C ILE A 833 23.15 -25.21 -13.18
N HIS A 834 24.05 -24.73 -14.05
CA HIS A 834 25.49 -24.88 -13.84
C HIS A 834 25.95 -24.20 -12.55
N ASN A 835 25.46 -22.99 -12.30
CA ASN A 835 25.79 -22.23 -11.10
C ASN A 835 25.38 -22.94 -9.81
N LEU A 836 24.13 -23.42 -9.75
CA LEU A 836 23.59 -24.14 -8.59
C LEU A 836 24.25 -25.51 -8.36
N THR A 837 24.71 -26.16 -9.43
CA THR A 837 25.23 -27.54 -9.35
C THR A 837 26.74 -27.59 -9.11
N HIS A 838 27.53 -26.73 -9.78
CA HIS A 838 28.99 -26.86 -9.84
C HIS A 838 29.78 -25.57 -9.53
N VAL A 839 29.26 -24.38 -9.86
CA VAL A 839 30.05 -23.13 -9.79
C VAL A 839 29.98 -22.44 -8.42
N TRP A 840 28.79 -22.37 -7.81
CA TRP A 840 28.62 -21.72 -6.51
C TRP A 840 29.01 -22.67 -5.37
N PRO A 841 29.92 -22.26 -4.47
CA PRO A 841 30.18 -22.99 -3.22
C PRO A 841 28.88 -23.26 -2.46
N LYS A 842 28.75 -24.42 -1.81
CA LYS A 842 27.53 -24.80 -1.09
C LYS A 842 26.99 -23.69 -0.16
N PRO A 843 27.79 -22.99 0.67
CA PRO A 843 27.27 -21.91 1.51
C PRO A 843 26.63 -20.76 0.70
N ILE A 844 27.25 -20.36 -0.42
CA ILE A 844 26.71 -19.33 -1.32
C ILE A 844 25.45 -19.83 -2.03
N ARG A 845 25.42 -21.10 -2.49
CA ARG A 845 24.22 -21.72 -3.06
C ARG A 845 23.06 -21.68 -2.07
N ASP A 846 23.30 -22.13 -0.85
CA ASP A 846 22.29 -22.18 0.20
C ASP A 846 21.79 -20.78 0.57
N ILE A 847 22.67 -19.77 0.61
CA ILE A 847 22.30 -18.36 0.78
C ILE A 847 21.41 -17.87 -0.36
N VAL A 848 21.75 -18.14 -1.63
CA VAL A 848 20.92 -17.76 -2.78
C VAL A 848 19.55 -18.40 -2.70
N LEU A 849 19.46 -19.71 -2.42
CA LEU A 849 18.17 -20.40 -2.30
C LEU A 849 17.31 -19.86 -1.14
N ASN A 850 17.92 -19.49 0.00
CA ASN A 850 17.20 -18.87 1.12
C ASN A 850 16.74 -17.41 0.85
N ASN A 851 17.18 -16.78 -0.24
CA ASN A 851 16.99 -15.34 -0.52
C ASN A 851 16.47 -15.04 -1.94
N TRP A 852 16.08 -16.06 -2.70
CA TRP A 852 15.61 -15.91 -4.09
C TRP A 852 14.19 -15.32 -4.18
N LEU A 853 13.41 -15.47 -3.11
CA LEU A 853 12.07 -14.95 -2.94
C LEU A 853 12.04 -13.97 -1.76
N VAL A 854 11.15 -12.98 -1.82
CA VAL A 854 10.95 -12.02 -0.73
C VAL A 854 9.54 -12.15 -0.16
N ASN A 855 9.37 -11.99 1.14
CA ASN A 855 8.06 -12.01 1.81
C ASN A 855 7.84 -10.73 2.63
N PRO A 856 7.29 -9.65 2.03
CA PRO A 856 7.12 -8.37 2.72
C PRO A 856 6.09 -8.38 3.85
N THR A 857 5.19 -9.38 3.90
CA THR A 857 4.14 -9.48 4.92
C THR A 857 4.56 -10.34 6.11
N GLY A 858 5.42 -11.34 5.88
CA GLY A 858 5.75 -12.40 6.85
C GLY A 858 4.67 -13.47 6.99
N ASN A 859 3.61 -13.44 6.17
CA ASN A 859 2.54 -14.44 6.18
C ASN A 859 2.92 -15.69 5.36
N PRO A 860 2.39 -16.88 5.70
CA PRO A 860 2.44 -18.05 4.82
C PRO A 860 1.92 -17.72 3.42
N PHE A 861 2.43 -18.43 2.42
CA PHE A 861 2.04 -18.32 1.00
C PHE A 861 2.18 -16.93 0.33
N SER A 862 2.69 -15.92 1.06
CA SER A 862 2.86 -14.52 0.60
C SER A 862 4.24 -14.23 0.00
N TRP A 863 4.96 -15.26 -0.44
CA TRP A 863 6.24 -15.12 -1.12
C TRP A 863 6.05 -14.53 -2.52
N THR A 864 6.78 -13.48 -2.82
CA THR A 864 6.66 -12.69 -4.04
C THR A 864 8.03 -12.40 -4.65
N ILE A 865 8.01 -11.91 -5.89
CA ILE A 865 9.19 -11.44 -6.62
C ILE A 865 9.09 -9.91 -6.63
N TYR A 866 10.17 -9.22 -6.32
CA TYR A 866 10.17 -7.76 -6.26
C TYR A 866 10.16 -7.14 -7.66
N GLN A 867 9.38 -6.07 -7.84
CA GLN A 867 9.57 -5.12 -8.93
C GLN A 867 9.39 -3.68 -8.45
N ALA A 868 10.34 -2.82 -8.83
CA ALA A 868 10.18 -1.38 -8.73
C ALA A 868 9.13 -0.86 -9.72
N HIS A 869 8.27 0.03 -9.25
CA HIS A 869 7.31 0.78 -10.06
C HIS A 869 7.35 2.25 -9.63
N GLY A 870 7.30 3.16 -10.59
CA GLY A 870 7.19 4.58 -10.33
C GLY A 870 6.61 5.31 -11.54
N SER A 871 5.72 6.27 -11.29
CA SER A 871 5.11 7.09 -12.32
C SER A 871 5.13 8.58 -11.93
N ALA A 872 5.41 9.41 -12.93
CA ALA A 872 5.38 10.87 -12.94
C ALA A 872 6.49 11.66 -12.22
N ALA A 873 6.86 12.78 -12.88
CA ALA A 873 7.93 13.73 -12.59
C ALA A 873 9.38 13.20 -12.77
N SER A 874 10.33 14.13 -12.91
CA SER A 874 11.68 13.90 -13.46
C SER A 874 12.52 12.88 -12.69
N TRP A 875 13.60 12.36 -13.29
CA TRP A 875 14.53 11.43 -12.62
C TRP A 875 15.02 11.88 -11.24
N GLU A 876 15.33 13.17 -11.07
CA GLU A 876 15.71 13.74 -9.76
C GLU A 876 14.57 13.65 -8.73
N TRP A 877 13.32 13.82 -9.18
CA TRP A 877 12.13 13.65 -8.35
C TRP A 877 11.91 12.16 -8.02
N LEU A 878 12.01 11.28 -9.01
CA LEU A 878 11.86 9.85 -8.84
C LEU A 878 12.94 9.27 -7.89
N GLY A 879 14.19 9.71 -8.03
CA GLY A 879 15.29 9.39 -7.12
C GLY A 879 15.07 9.84 -5.67
N MET A 880 14.34 10.94 -5.47
CA MET A 880 13.92 11.37 -4.13
C MET A 880 12.77 10.51 -3.59
N VAL A 881 11.77 10.18 -4.40
CA VAL A 881 10.55 9.50 -3.94
C VAL A 881 10.72 7.98 -3.80
N ALA A 882 11.53 7.33 -4.64
CA ALA A 882 11.69 5.87 -4.65
C ALA A 882 12.05 5.28 -3.27
N PRO A 883 13.03 5.82 -2.49
CA PRO A 883 13.31 5.35 -1.12
C PRO A 883 12.12 5.44 -0.16
N CYS A 884 11.18 6.36 -0.40
CA CYS A 884 10.02 6.58 0.47
C CYS A 884 8.86 5.60 0.20
N VAL A 885 8.87 4.85 -0.91
CA VAL A 885 7.70 4.10 -1.42
C VAL A 885 7.09 3.17 -0.37
N THR A 886 7.91 2.39 0.36
CA THR A 886 7.42 1.47 1.40
C THR A 886 6.72 2.22 2.55
N ALA A 887 7.30 3.33 3.03
CA ALA A 887 6.73 4.13 4.11
C ALA A 887 5.44 4.86 3.67
N LEU A 888 5.42 5.41 2.45
CA LEU A 888 4.25 6.08 1.87
C LEU A 888 3.09 5.10 1.61
N ARG A 889 3.37 3.88 1.16
CA ARG A 889 2.36 2.81 1.04
C ARG A 889 1.74 2.47 2.39
N HIS A 890 2.56 2.15 3.40
CA HIS A 890 2.05 1.84 4.75
C HIS A 890 1.23 3.01 5.34
N LEU A 891 1.65 4.25 5.09
CA LEU A 891 0.91 5.45 5.51
C LEU A 891 -0.49 5.51 4.90
N SER A 892 -0.58 5.31 3.58
CA SER A 892 -1.84 5.29 2.83
C SER A 892 -2.81 4.26 3.42
N THR A 893 -2.39 3.00 3.52
CA THR A 893 -3.18 1.90 4.09
C THR A 893 -3.63 2.21 5.53
N SER A 894 -2.73 2.75 6.36
CA SER A 894 -3.01 3.02 7.77
C SER A 894 -4.05 4.14 7.97
N ILE A 895 -3.97 5.21 7.18
CA ILE A 895 -4.90 6.34 7.29
C ILE A 895 -6.25 6.01 6.64
N THR A 896 -6.28 5.32 5.50
CA THR A 896 -7.53 4.83 4.88
C THR A 896 -8.34 3.97 5.86
N ARG A 897 -7.67 3.07 6.59
CA ARG A 897 -8.27 2.24 7.66
C ARG A 897 -8.83 3.09 8.82
N ILE A 898 -8.15 4.18 9.21
CA ILE A 898 -8.61 5.09 10.28
C ILE A 898 -9.81 5.93 9.84
N LEU A 899 -9.84 6.37 8.57
CA LEU A 899 -10.89 7.23 8.04
C LEU A 899 -12.15 6.44 7.63
N GLY A 900 -12.05 5.12 7.47
CA GLY A 900 -13.15 4.25 7.06
C GLY A 900 -13.56 4.49 5.60
N SER A 901 -12.60 4.91 4.77
CA SER A 901 -12.77 5.18 3.34
C SER A 901 -12.13 4.09 2.48
N ASP A 902 -12.06 2.87 3.01
CA ASP A 902 -11.65 1.68 2.27
C ASP A 902 -12.72 1.38 1.21
N GLN A 903 -12.49 1.88 0.00
CA GLN A 903 -13.25 1.55 -1.20
C GLN A 903 -12.77 0.16 -1.67
N GLY A 904 -13.05 -0.85 -0.84
CA GLY A 904 -12.69 -2.25 -0.99
C GLY A 904 -11.35 -2.52 -1.68
N THR A 905 -10.24 -2.55 -0.94
CA THR A 905 -8.95 -3.01 -1.51
C THR A 905 -8.94 -4.48 -1.97
N LYS A 906 -10.02 -5.22 -1.72
CA LYS A 906 -10.23 -6.58 -2.20
C LYS A 906 -11.17 -6.51 -3.41
N HIS A 907 -10.63 -6.76 -4.60
CA HIS A 907 -11.47 -7.26 -5.68
C HIS A 907 -12.04 -8.60 -5.22
N GLU A 908 -13.36 -8.80 -5.33
CA GLU A 908 -13.91 -10.14 -5.14
C GLU A 908 -13.27 -11.05 -6.21
N PRO A 909 -12.77 -12.24 -5.85
CA PRO A 909 -12.09 -13.11 -6.79
C PRO A 909 -13.03 -13.46 -7.94
N ALA A 910 -12.54 -13.44 -9.17
CA ALA A 910 -13.39 -13.67 -10.33
C ALA A 910 -14.02 -15.07 -10.26
N ASP A 911 -15.36 -15.15 -10.25
CA ASP A 911 -16.06 -16.44 -10.25
C ASP A 911 -15.87 -17.17 -11.59
N LEU A 912 -14.87 -18.05 -11.64
CA LEU A 912 -14.58 -18.89 -12.79
C LEU A 912 -15.58 -20.04 -12.98
N SER A 913 -16.57 -20.22 -12.09
CA SER A 913 -17.50 -21.36 -12.13
C SER A 913 -18.23 -21.50 -13.46
N THR A 914 -18.57 -20.38 -14.12
CA THR A 914 -19.28 -20.39 -15.40
C THR A 914 -18.34 -20.73 -16.56
N ASP A 915 -17.18 -20.06 -16.65
CA ASP A 915 -16.12 -20.35 -17.63
C ASP A 915 -15.69 -21.82 -17.57
N ILE A 916 -15.47 -22.34 -16.36
CA ILE A 916 -15.03 -23.73 -16.15
C ILE A 916 -16.08 -24.72 -16.64
N LYS A 917 -17.36 -24.53 -16.28
CA LYS A 917 -18.47 -25.38 -16.73
C LYS A 917 -18.64 -25.34 -18.25
N LEU A 918 -18.49 -24.17 -18.86
CA LEU A 918 -18.60 -23.99 -20.31
C LEU A 918 -17.50 -24.75 -21.06
N LEU A 919 -16.23 -24.58 -20.66
CA LEU A 919 -15.12 -25.34 -21.25
C LEU A 919 -15.21 -26.85 -20.96
N MET A 920 -15.58 -27.28 -19.74
CA MET A 920 -15.79 -28.70 -19.42
C MET A 920 -16.84 -29.35 -20.33
N LYS A 921 -17.94 -28.64 -20.60
CA LYS A 921 -18.97 -29.07 -21.54
C LYS A 921 -18.41 -29.21 -22.96
N SER A 922 -17.67 -28.21 -23.43
CA SER A 922 -17.07 -28.22 -24.77
C SER A 922 -16.06 -29.37 -24.96
N LEU A 923 -15.18 -29.60 -23.97
CA LEU A 923 -14.24 -30.73 -23.96
C LEU A 923 -14.96 -32.10 -24.06
N ALA A 924 -16.14 -32.21 -23.45
CA ALA A 924 -17.00 -33.40 -23.53
C ALA A 924 -17.71 -33.53 -24.87
N GLU A 925 -18.36 -32.48 -25.36
CA GLU A 925 -19.09 -32.47 -26.65
C GLU A 925 -18.17 -32.80 -27.83
N HIS A 926 -16.90 -32.42 -27.74
CA HIS A 926 -15.89 -32.69 -28.76
C HIS A 926 -15.02 -33.94 -28.47
N ASP A 927 -15.30 -34.68 -27.39
CA ASP A 927 -14.54 -35.88 -26.99
C ASP A 927 -13.01 -35.66 -27.02
N VAL A 928 -12.55 -34.55 -26.46
CA VAL A 928 -11.15 -34.09 -26.59
C VAL A 928 -10.17 -35.09 -25.97
N TYR A 929 -10.52 -35.67 -24.83
CA TYR A 929 -9.71 -36.67 -24.11
C TYR A 929 -10.09 -38.13 -24.45
N LYS A 930 -10.59 -38.39 -25.66
CA LYS A 930 -10.80 -39.75 -26.20
C LYS A 930 -10.08 -39.90 -27.54
N ILE A 931 -9.42 -41.05 -27.74
CA ILE A 931 -8.73 -41.38 -28.99
C ILE A 931 -9.78 -41.80 -30.03
N LYS A 932 -9.84 -41.08 -31.16
CA LYS A 932 -10.78 -41.29 -32.28
C LYS A 932 -10.11 -41.36 -33.66
N GLY A 933 -8.78 -41.43 -33.75
CA GLY A 933 -8.08 -41.44 -35.05
C GLY A 933 -7.99 -40.08 -35.75
N ARG A 934 -8.26 -38.98 -35.04
CA ARG A 934 -8.32 -37.65 -35.68
C ARG A 934 -6.94 -37.20 -36.16
N VAL A 935 -6.95 -36.62 -37.37
CA VAL A 935 -5.79 -36.04 -38.05
C VAL A 935 -6.20 -34.66 -38.56
N PHE A 936 -5.34 -33.67 -38.43
CA PHE A 936 -5.52 -32.35 -39.02
C PHE A 936 -5.42 -32.44 -40.55
N ALA A 937 -6.34 -31.78 -41.27
CA ALA A 937 -6.28 -31.71 -42.72
C ALA A 937 -5.20 -30.72 -43.18
N GLU A 938 -4.89 -30.70 -44.48
CA GLU A 938 -3.97 -29.70 -45.04
C GLU A 938 -4.43 -28.27 -44.68
N GLY A 939 -3.51 -27.49 -44.11
CA GLY A 939 -3.76 -26.14 -43.61
C GLY A 939 -4.44 -26.03 -42.23
N ASP A 940 -4.86 -27.11 -41.58
CA ASP A 940 -5.35 -27.07 -40.17
C ASP A 940 -4.21 -26.89 -39.14
N GLY A 941 -2.95 -26.87 -39.60
CA GLY A 941 -1.74 -26.74 -38.78
C GLY A 941 -1.02 -28.08 -38.57
N SER A 942 0.18 -28.02 -38.03
CA SER A 942 0.91 -29.21 -37.56
C SER A 942 0.45 -29.62 -36.15
N PRO A 943 0.66 -30.88 -35.73
CA PRO A 943 0.55 -31.27 -34.33
C PRO A 943 1.45 -30.41 -33.43
N THR A 944 1.03 -30.18 -32.19
CA THR A 944 1.82 -29.43 -31.22
C THR A 944 3.11 -30.20 -30.92
N PRO A 945 4.31 -29.58 -31.04
CA PRO A 945 5.55 -30.24 -30.70
C PRO A 945 5.59 -30.56 -29.19
N ASP A 946 6.22 -31.67 -28.81
CA ASP A 946 6.65 -31.81 -27.42
C ASP A 946 7.89 -30.94 -27.23
N VAL A 947 7.70 -29.74 -26.67
CA VAL A 947 8.76 -28.74 -26.50
C VAL A 947 9.84 -29.16 -25.50
N ILE A 948 9.55 -30.11 -24.59
CA ILE A 948 10.55 -30.65 -23.68
C ILE A 948 11.43 -31.65 -24.43
N ALA A 949 10.82 -32.60 -25.16
CA ALA A 949 11.56 -33.58 -25.97
C ALA A 949 12.37 -32.90 -27.08
N ALA A 950 11.76 -31.99 -27.84
CA ALA A 950 12.44 -31.18 -28.85
C ALA A 950 13.56 -30.32 -28.23
N GLY A 951 13.40 -29.83 -27.00
CA GLY A 951 14.44 -29.15 -26.26
C GLY A 951 15.65 -30.03 -25.95
N VAL A 952 15.43 -31.28 -25.51
CA VAL A 952 16.49 -32.27 -25.30
C VAL A 952 17.21 -32.59 -26.60
N GLU A 953 16.47 -32.87 -27.68
CA GLU A 953 17.03 -33.14 -29.01
C GLU A 953 17.89 -31.97 -29.50
N GLN A 954 17.40 -30.73 -29.42
CA GLN A 954 18.12 -29.54 -29.85
C GLN A 954 19.30 -29.13 -28.96
N LEU A 955 19.39 -29.64 -27.73
CA LEU A 955 20.57 -29.51 -26.87
C LEU A 955 21.60 -30.62 -27.14
N ALA A 956 21.15 -31.77 -27.65
CA ALA A 956 21.97 -32.93 -27.94
C ALA A 956 22.42 -33.03 -29.42
N ASP A 957 21.80 -32.28 -30.33
CA ASP A 957 22.11 -32.32 -31.76
C ASP A 957 23.59 -31.98 -32.04
N SER A 958 24.10 -32.61 -33.10
CA SER A 958 25.47 -32.50 -33.59
C SER A 958 25.70 -31.31 -34.53
N SER A 959 24.65 -30.71 -35.10
CA SER A 959 24.77 -29.67 -36.13
C SER A 959 25.07 -28.27 -35.57
N SER A 960 24.29 -27.84 -34.57
CA SER A 960 24.63 -26.79 -33.60
C SER A 960 24.39 -27.37 -32.22
N ASN A 961 25.39 -27.39 -31.35
CA ASN A 961 25.26 -27.98 -30.01
C ASN A 961 25.40 -26.88 -28.95
N PRO A 962 24.30 -26.29 -28.45
CA PRO A 962 24.35 -25.16 -27.53
C PRO A 962 25.07 -25.50 -26.22
N LEU A 963 25.04 -26.78 -25.80
CA LEU A 963 25.72 -27.22 -24.60
C LEU A 963 27.25 -27.27 -24.78
N VAL A 964 27.73 -27.71 -25.95
CA VAL A 964 29.16 -27.66 -26.31
C VAL A 964 29.61 -26.20 -26.51
N GLU A 965 28.81 -25.36 -27.15
CA GLU A 965 29.08 -23.92 -27.30
C GLU A 965 29.19 -23.23 -25.93
N TYR A 966 28.20 -23.45 -25.06
CA TYR A 966 28.19 -23.00 -23.66
C TYR A 966 29.45 -23.45 -22.91
N ASN A 967 29.78 -24.74 -22.97
CA ASN A 967 30.94 -25.30 -22.27
C ASN A 967 32.26 -24.77 -22.83
N THR A 968 32.35 -24.55 -24.15
CA THR A 968 33.52 -23.95 -24.80
C THR A 968 33.70 -22.50 -24.36
N ALA A 969 32.63 -21.72 -24.29
CA ALA A 969 32.65 -20.34 -23.78
C ALA A 969 33.04 -20.30 -22.29
N PHE A 970 32.52 -21.23 -21.48
CA PHE A 970 32.85 -21.37 -20.05
C PHE A 970 34.32 -21.72 -19.83
N GLN A 971 34.87 -22.70 -20.58
CA GLN A 971 36.29 -23.05 -20.53
C GLN A 971 37.20 -21.91 -21.02
N LYS A 972 36.82 -21.22 -22.11
CA LYS A 972 37.49 -19.97 -22.55
C LYS A 972 37.47 -18.92 -21.44
N LEU A 973 36.42 -18.83 -20.63
CA LEU A 973 36.34 -17.90 -19.48
C LEU A 973 37.22 -18.34 -18.30
N GLN A 974 37.19 -19.62 -17.90
CA GLN A 974 38.12 -20.17 -16.89
C GLN A 974 39.57 -19.92 -17.27
N ALA A 975 39.96 -20.19 -18.52
CA ALA A 975 41.32 -19.95 -19.00
C ALA A 975 41.73 -18.46 -18.88
N ARG A 976 40.83 -17.52 -19.20
CA ARG A 976 41.08 -16.08 -19.09
C ARG A 976 41.14 -15.58 -17.64
N LEU A 977 40.28 -16.08 -16.75
CA LEU A 977 40.26 -15.67 -15.34
C LEU A 977 41.45 -16.20 -14.52
N ARG A 978 42.13 -17.26 -15.00
CA ARG A 978 43.41 -17.75 -14.46
C ARG A 978 44.62 -16.90 -14.85
N LEU A 979 44.48 -15.99 -15.82
CA LEU A 979 45.54 -15.03 -16.16
C LEU A 979 45.62 -13.96 -15.06
N ARG A 980 46.85 -13.54 -14.72
CA ARG A 980 47.04 -12.38 -13.84
C ARG A 980 46.49 -11.14 -14.56
N PRO A 981 45.56 -10.37 -13.95
CA PRO A 981 45.06 -9.14 -14.55
C PRO A 981 46.18 -8.13 -14.84
N LEU A 982 46.01 -7.33 -15.90
CA LEU A 982 46.91 -6.24 -16.24
C LEU A 982 46.76 -5.05 -15.28
N VAL A 983 45.53 -4.81 -14.81
CA VAL A 983 45.20 -3.77 -13.83
C VAL A 983 44.40 -4.43 -12.71
N ASP A 984 44.89 -4.39 -11.46
CA ASP A 984 44.15 -4.91 -10.30
C ASP A 984 44.09 -3.87 -9.18
N ASN A 985 42.94 -3.19 -9.13
CA ASN A 985 42.63 -2.12 -8.18
C ASN A 985 42.47 -2.60 -6.73
N TRP A 986 42.56 -3.91 -6.45
CA TRP A 986 42.59 -4.45 -5.09
C TRP A 986 43.99 -4.89 -4.65
N SER A 987 44.96 -4.97 -5.58
CA SER A 987 46.35 -5.38 -5.32
C SER A 987 47.27 -4.22 -4.89
N GLU A 988 46.98 -3.62 -3.74
CA GLU A 988 48.03 -2.95 -2.95
C GLU A 988 48.53 -3.96 -1.91
N GLU A 989 49.71 -4.55 -2.16
CA GLU A 989 50.37 -5.38 -1.16
C GLU A 989 50.82 -4.49 0.02
N PRO A 990 50.56 -4.90 1.28
CA PRO A 990 51.15 -4.21 2.42
C PRO A 990 52.66 -4.41 2.38
N GLN A 991 53.43 -3.33 2.32
CA GLN A 991 54.89 -3.37 2.34
C GLN A 991 55.39 -4.24 3.51
N SER A 992 56.23 -5.22 3.19
CA SER A 992 56.75 -6.18 4.17
C SER A 992 57.65 -5.49 5.19
N VAL A 993 57.08 -5.06 6.32
CA VAL A 993 57.86 -4.70 7.50
C VAL A 993 58.40 -5.99 8.10
N ALA A 994 59.73 -6.15 8.08
CA ALA A 994 60.39 -7.36 8.57
C ALA A 994 60.03 -7.65 10.03
N ALA A 995 59.68 -8.91 10.32
CA ALA A 995 59.27 -9.32 11.65
C ALA A 995 60.42 -9.22 12.68
N PRO A 996 60.19 -8.62 13.87
CA PRO A 996 61.05 -8.86 15.02
C PRO A 996 60.81 -10.27 15.57
N THR A 997 61.87 -10.85 16.13
CA THR A 997 61.98 -12.28 16.45
C THR A 997 61.05 -12.75 17.58
N ALA A 998 60.55 -13.98 17.47
CA ALA A 998 59.68 -14.57 18.47
C ALA A 998 60.36 -14.77 19.84
N THR A 999 59.58 -14.65 20.92
CA THR A 999 59.89 -15.23 22.23
C THR A 999 58.71 -16.09 22.68
N THR A 1000 59.01 -17.31 23.12
CA THR A 1000 58.05 -18.39 23.42
C THR A 1000 57.45 -18.32 24.82
N VAL A 1001 56.14 -18.55 24.95
CA VAL A 1001 55.50 -19.12 26.15
C VAL A 1001 54.50 -20.20 25.71
N GLY A 1002 54.39 -21.27 26.50
CA GLY A 1002 53.76 -22.54 26.14
C GLY A 1002 52.21 -22.64 26.30
N PRO A 1003 51.66 -23.85 26.12
CA PRO A 1003 50.24 -24.06 25.77
C PRO A 1003 49.33 -24.48 26.94
N THR A 1004 48.00 -24.32 26.76
CA THR A 1004 46.84 -25.17 27.20
C THR A 1004 45.58 -24.30 27.43
N PRO A 1005 44.35 -24.86 27.47
CA PRO A 1005 43.78 -25.92 26.62
C PRO A 1005 42.38 -25.57 26.05
N SER A 1006 41.83 -26.51 25.29
CA SER A 1006 40.46 -26.50 24.74
C SER A 1006 39.33 -26.35 25.79
N GLY A 1007 38.21 -25.73 25.40
CA GLY A 1007 36.88 -26.14 25.88
C GLY A 1007 35.87 -25.02 26.19
N ALA A 1008 35.05 -24.63 25.20
CA ALA A 1008 33.65 -24.21 25.40
C ALA A 1008 32.94 -24.01 24.05
N SER A 1009 32.01 -24.90 23.70
CA SER A 1009 31.00 -24.64 22.68
C SER A 1009 29.97 -23.65 23.25
N GLY A 1010 29.87 -22.46 22.65
CA GLY A 1010 28.89 -21.44 23.02
C GLY A 1010 27.96 -21.13 21.85
N GLU A 1011 26.74 -21.66 21.89
CA GLU A 1011 25.65 -21.23 21.02
C GLU A 1011 25.31 -19.77 21.36
N VAL A 1012 25.43 -18.85 20.40
CA VAL A 1012 25.08 -17.44 20.60
C VAL A 1012 23.62 -17.25 20.23
N ASN A 1013 22.75 -17.20 21.25
CA ASN A 1013 21.32 -17.00 21.10
C ASN A 1013 20.95 -15.68 20.41
N SER A 1014 19.80 -15.70 19.73
CA SER A 1014 19.27 -14.68 18.81
C SER A 1014 18.82 -13.35 19.43
N GLU A 1015 19.18 -13.04 20.68
CA GLU A 1015 18.70 -11.84 21.41
C GLU A 1015 19.50 -10.55 21.13
N ILE A 1016 20.69 -10.67 20.55
CA ILE A 1016 21.58 -9.50 20.30
C ILE A 1016 21.02 -8.59 19.20
N LEU A 1017 20.35 -9.14 18.17
CA LEU A 1017 19.80 -8.34 17.06
C LEU A 1017 18.55 -7.54 17.44
N GLN A 1018 17.76 -7.97 18.43
CA GLN A 1018 16.67 -7.15 18.98
C GLN A 1018 17.16 -6.10 19.98
N THR A 1019 18.29 -6.34 20.65
CA THR A 1019 18.82 -5.40 21.66
C THR A 1019 19.49 -4.17 21.02
N ILE A 1020 20.09 -4.31 19.83
CA ILE A 1020 20.70 -3.18 19.10
C ILE A 1020 19.66 -2.14 18.66
N ALA A 1021 18.40 -2.55 18.43
CA ALA A 1021 17.30 -1.61 18.14
C ALA A 1021 16.88 -0.76 19.36
N ALA A 1022 17.23 -1.16 20.59
CA ALA A 1022 16.84 -0.48 21.82
C ALA A 1022 17.91 0.47 22.40
N ALA A 1023 19.13 0.47 21.85
CA ALA A 1023 20.29 1.16 22.41
C ALA A 1023 20.75 2.38 21.58
N THR A 1024 19.85 3.36 21.37
CA THR A 1024 20.20 4.67 20.79
C THR A 1024 19.81 5.84 21.71
N VAL A 1025 20.45 5.90 22.88
CA VAL A 1025 20.48 7.09 23.73
C VAL A 1025 21.93 7.41 24.11
N ASN A 1026 22.40 8.57 23.67
CA ASN A 1026 23.67 9.23 24.00
C ASN A 1026 24.97 8.44 23.73
N VAL A 1027 25.65 8.80 22.63
CA VAL A 1027 27.12 8.77 22.55
C VAL A 1027 27.58 10.15 22.08
N ASP A 1028 28.21 10.91 22.97
CA ASP A 1028 28.90 12.15 22.62
C ASP A 1028 30.21 11.80 21.89
N LEU A 1029 30.45 12.42 20.73
CA LEU A 1029 31.71 12.31 20.01
C LEU A 1029 32.71 13.40 20.50
N PRO A 1030 33.97 13.04 20.84
CA PRO A 1030 35.00 14.02 21.18
C PRO A 1030 35.48 14.79 19.94
N PRO A 1031 36.10 15.98 20.11
CA PRO A 1031 36.46 16.86 19.00
C PRO A 1031 37.63 16.32 18.17
N VAL A 1032 37.58 16.58 16.86
CA VAL A 1032 38.66 16.28 15.92
C VAL A 1032 39.65 17.45 15.91
N ASP A 1033 40.89 17.20 16.35
CA ASP A 1033 42.00 18.14 16.19
C ASP A 1033 42.43 18.23 14.71
N THR A 1034 42.47 19.46 14.18
CA THR A 1034 42.89 19.74 12.81
C THR A 1034 44.39 20.00 12.73
N TYR A 1035 45.15 19.08 12.13
CA TYR A 1035 46.50 19.33 11.64
C TYR A 1035 46.67 18.78 10.22
N LEU A 1036 46.79 19.69 9.26
CA LEU A 1036 47.28 19.42 7.90
C LEU A 1036 48.57 20.24 7.71
N PRO A 1037 49.70 19.64 7.32
CA PRO A 1037 50.86 20.38 6.85
C PRO A 1037 50.69 20.75 5.36
N GLU A 1038 51.17 21.94 4.98
CA GLU A 1038 51.14 22.44 3.60
C GLU A 1038 52.16 21.72 2.69
N PRO A 1039 51.91 21.62 1.37
CA PRO A 1039 52.85 21.05 0.42
C PRO A 1039 53.93 22.05 0.01
N SER A 1040 55.19 21.61 -0.05
CA SER A 1040 56.30 22.38 -0.61
C SER A 1040 56.36 22.26 -2.13
N GLU A 1041 56.31 23.39 -2.83
CA GLU A 1041 56.62 23.49 -4.26
C GLU A 1041 58.10 23.20 -4.54
N VAL A 1042 58.40 22.51 -5.65
CA VAL A 1042 59.71 22.53 -6.31
C VAL A 1042 59.47 22.61 -7.81
N GLU A 1043 60.17 23.53 -8.47
CA GLU A 1043 59.91 23.96 -9.84
C GLU A 1043 60.76 23.22 -10.90
N PHE A 1044 60.25 23.29 -12.14
CA PHE A 1044 60.99 23.68 -13.37
C PHE A 1044 61.59 22.65 -14.35
N GLU A 1045 61.61 23.09 -15.62
CA GLU A 1045 62.27 22.56 -16.85
C GLU A 1045 61.91 21.12 -17.34
N GLY A 1046 61.55 20.86 -18.60
CA GLY A 1046 61.34 21.72 -19.77
C GLY A 1046 62.31 21.49 -20.94
N SER A 1047 61.98 20.58 -21.88
CA SER A 1047 62.59 20.58 -23.23
C SER A 1047 61.75 19.86 -24.29
N ASP A 1048 61.62 20.49 -25.46
CA ASP A 1048 60.99 19.96 -26.68
C ASP A 1048 61.69 18.74 -27.31
N GLY A 1049 60.94 18.02 -28.15
CA GLY A 1049 61.42 17.67 -29.49
C GLY A 1049 61.45 16.18 -29.86
N GLY A 1050 60.67 15.80 -30.89
CA GLY A 1050 60.84 14.52 -31.58
C GLY A 1050 59.59 13.93 -32.25
N ASN A 1051 59.07 14.58 -33.30
CA ASN A 1051 58.06 13.95 -34.16
C ASN A 1051 58.71 12.93 -35.12
N SER A 1052 58.13 11.74 -35.26
CA SER A 1052 58.41 10.84 -36.39
C SER A 1052 57.24 9.94 -36.72
N ASP A 1053 56.48 10.31 -37.76
CA ASP A 1053 55.48 9.48 -38.40
C ASP A 1053 56.11 8.23 -39.04
N ILE A 1054 55.67 7.02 -38.67
CA ILE A 1054 55.82 5.80 -39.50
C ILE A 1054 54.56 4.94 -39.39
N ASP A 1055 53.79 4.95 -40.48
CA ASP A 1055 52.96 3.90 -41.07
C ASP A 1055 52.25 2.87 -40.16
N GLY A 1056 50.93 3.01 -40.08
CA GLY A 1056 50.04 1.96 -39.61
C GLY A 1056 49.94 0.79 -40.58
N ALA A 1057 50.37 -0.40 -40.15
CA ALA A 1057 50.06 -1.67 -40.78
C ALA A 1057 49.01 -2.43 -39.94
N SER A 1058 48.01 -3.01 -40.62
CA SER A 1058 46.79 -3.57 -40.03
C SER A 1058 47.01 -4.81 -39.14
N VAL A 1059 46.30 -4.85 -38.01
CA VAL A 1059 46.08 -6.08 -37.20
C VAL A 1059 44.59 -6.21 -36.79
N ASP A 1060 43.68 -5.89 -37.71
CA ASP A 1060 42.21 -6.01 -37.54
C ASP A 1060 41.64 -7.33 -38.12
N GLY A 1061 42.41 -8.42 -38.04
CA GLY A 1061 42.06 -9.68 -38.72
C GLY A 1061 41.33 -10.75 -37.90
N PHE A 1062 41.26 -10.63 -36.56
CA PHE A 1062 40.99 -11.79 -35.70
C PHE A 1062 40.08 -11.54 -34.47
N ARG A 1063 39.43 -10.37 -34.33
CA ARG A 1063 38.57 -10.08 -33.16
C ARG A 1063 37.09 -9.86 -33.48
N GLU A 1064 36.70 -9.62 -34.72
CA GLU A 1064 35.29 -9.38 -35.07
C GLU A 1064 34.50 -10.66 -35.44
N GLU A 1065 35.10 -11.70 -36.02
CA GLU A 1065 34.32 -12.86 -36.49
C GLU A 1065 33.71 -13.72 -35.36
N GLU A 1066 34.39 -13.92 -34.22
CA GLU A 1066 33.79 -14.64 -33.08
C GLU A 1066 32.73 -13.81 -32.33
N LEU A 1067 32.80 -12.47 -32.37
CA LEU A 1067 31.83 -11.57 -31.73
C LEU A 1067 30.61 -11.28 -32.61
N THR A 1068 30.79 -11.16 -33.93
CA THR A 1068 29.67 -10.93 -34.87
C THR A 1068 28.77 -12.16 -35.01
N ALA A 1069 29.23 -13.37 -34.66
CA ALA A 1069 28.36 -14.53 -34.51
C ALA A 1069 27.36 -14.39 -33.34
N PHE A 1070 27.75 -13.70 -32.26
CA PHE A 1070 26.93 -13.48 -31.05
C PHE A 1070 25.82 -12.44 -31.29
N GLU A 1071 26.07 -11.39 -32.09
CA GLU A 1071 25.06 -10.37 -32.39
C GLU A 1071 24.17 -10.76 -33.59
N ARG A 1072 24.75 -11.26 -34.70
CA ARG A 1072 23.97 -11.62 -35.91
C ARG A 1072 23.01 -12.80 -35.73
N THR A 1073 23.17 -13.62 -34.70
CA THR A 1073 22.21 -14.70 -34.37
C THR A 1073 21.17 -14.31 -33.32
N MET A 1074 21.27 -13.10 -32.71
CA MET A 1074 20.44 -12.70 -31.57
C MET A 1074 19.55 -11.47 -31.80
N ASP A 1075 19.80 -10.68 -32.85
CA ASP A 1075 19.10 -9.40 -33.10
C ASP A 1075 18.04 -9.43 -34.23
N GLU A 1076 17.82 -10.56 -34.89
CA GLU A 1076 16.77 -10.71 -35.93
C GLU A 1076 15.58 -11.60 -35.50
N VAL A 1077 15.00 -11.33 -34.33
CA VAL A 1077 13.61 -11.75 -34.06
C VAL A 1077 12.84 -10.63 -33.37
N ASN A 1078 11.94 -9.97 -34.12
CA ASN A 1078 10.87 -9.16 -33.53
C ASN A 1078 9.85 -10.11 -32.88
N GLU A 1079 10.20 -10.63 -31.71
CA GLU A 1079 9.31 -11.47 -30.93
C GLU A 1079 8.17 -10.64 -30.32
N PRO A 1080 6.92 -11.09 -30.43
CA PRO A 1080 5.78 -10.36 -29.87
C PRO A 1080 5.77 -10.46 -28.34
N THR A 1081 6.18 -9.41 -27.65
CA THR A 1081 6.29 -9.42 -26.18
C THR A 1081 4.93 -9.27 -25.50
N LEU A 1082 4.68 -10.06 -24.44
CA LEU A 1082 3.63 -9.79 -23.47
C LEU A 1082 3.86 -8.41 -22.84
N THR A 1083 2.83 -7.55 -22.83
CA THR A 1083 2.97 -6.20 -22.29
C THR A 1083 2.80 -6.15 -20.76
N ARG A 1084 3.28 -5.06 -20.14
CA ARG A 1084 3.23 -4.79 -18.68
C ARG A 1084 2.48 -3.47 -18.43
N ASP A 1085 1.40 -3.24 -19.18
CA ASP A 1085 0.80 -1.90 -19.32
C ASP A 1085 0.00 -1.45 -18.10
N THR A 1086 -0.42 -2.37 -17.22
CA THR A 1086 -1.18 -2.05 -16.01
C THR A 1086 -0.46 -2.46 -14.73
N ALA A 1087 -0.72 -1.73 -13.64
CA ALA A 1087 -0.26 -2.14 -12.30
C ALA A 1087 -0.90 -3.47 -11.83
N ALA A 1088 -2.02 -3.88 -12.43
CA ALA A 1088 -2.61 -5.19 -12.17
C ALA A 1088 -1.70 -6.30 -12.69
N ASP A 1089 -1.12 -6.16 -13.90
CA ASP A 1089 -0.29 -7.17 -14.58
C ASP A 1089 0.92 -7.65 -13.78
N VAL A 1090 1.35 -6.87 -12.79
CA VAL A 1090 2.49 -7.20 -11.93
C VAL A 1090 2.17 -7.28 -10.43
N ALA A 1091 0.91 -7.08 -10.02
CA ALA A 1091 0.49 -7.75 -8.80
C ALA A 1091 0.64 -9.26 -9.06
N LEU A 1092 1.29 -10.01 -8.17
CA LEU A 1092 1.42 -11.45 -8.34
C LEU A 1092 0.16 -12.17 -7.87
N ASP A 1093 0.09 -13.41 -8.30
CA ASP A 1093 -1.00 -14.36 -8.14
C ASP A 1093 -1.59 -14.44 -6.72
N MET A 1094 -2.56 -13.59 -6.39
CA MET A 1094 -3.38 -13.79 -5.20
C MET A 1094 -4.62 -14.59 -5.64
N ASP A 1095 -4.53 -15.91 -5.44
CA ASP A 1095 -5.65 -16.83 -5.65
C ASP A 1095 -6.59 -16.67 -4.45
N SER A 1096 -7.52 -15.72 -4.56
CA SER A 1096 -8.84 -15.72 -3.92
C SER A 1096 -8.95 -15.62 -2.37
N ASN A 1097 -8.00 -16.18 -1.61
CA ASN A 1097 -8.18 -16.50 -0.19
C ASN A 1097 -7.22 -15.76 0.74
N ASP A 1098 -6.10 -15.22 0.23
CA ASP A 1098 -5.07 -14.54 1.02
C ASP A 1098 -4.68 -13.15 0.47
N ASP A 1099 -5.66 -12.44 -0.12
CA ASP A 1099 -5.51 -11.08 -0.65
C ASP A 1099 -5.35 -10.01 0.46
N ASP A 1100 -4.15 -9.94 1.04
CA ASP A 1100 -3.73 -8.86 1.94
C ASP A 1100 -2.64 -7.98 1.28
N PHE A 1101 -3.11 -6.90 0.63
CA PHE A 1101 -2.39 -5.65 0.30
C PHE A 1101 -1.49 -5.57 -0.96
N LEU A 1102 -2.07 -5.68 -2.16
CA LEU A 1102 -1.53 -5.05 -3.38
C LEU A 1102 -2.64 -4.59 -4.34
N PHE A 1103 -3.01 -3.29 -4.43
CA PHE A 1103 -3.73 -2.79 -5.62
C PHE A 1103 -3.53 -1.31 -5.99
N SER A 1104 -3.94 -1.04 -7.24
CA SER A 1104 -3.67 0.08 -8.14
C SER A 1104 -4.35 1.42 -7.78
N SER A 1105 -3.78 2.51 -8.29
CA SER A 1105 -4.47 3.79 -8.49
C SER A 1105 -4.93 3.94 -9.94
N ASN A 1106 -6.23 3.72 -10.21
CA ASN A 1106 -6.86 4.15 -11.47
C ASN A 1106 -7.73 5.39 -11.22
N ILE A 1107 -7.36 6.52 -11.85
CA ILE A 1107 -8.25 7.64 -12.18
C ILE A 1107 -7.88 8.05 -13.61
N TYR A 1108 -8.90 8.41 -14.41
CA TYR A 1108 -8.89 8.64 -15.86
C TYR A 1108 -8.98 7.38 -16.73
N ASN A 1109 -10.24 6.96 -16.94
CA ASN A 1109 -10.79 6.57 -18.24
C ASN A 1109 -12.33 6.60 -18.13
N ASP A 1110 -12.88 7.81 -18.00
CA ASP A 1110 -14.27 8.14 -18.31
C ASP A 1110 -14.20 9.25 -19.38
N GLU A 1111 -14.30 8.89 -20.64
CA GLU A 1111 -14.74 9.79 -21.71
C GLU A 1111 -15.79 9.05 -22.54
N ASP A 1112 -16.96 9.67 -22.68
CA ASP A 1112 -18.13 9.10 -23.32
C ASP A 1112 -17.90 8.87 -24.81
N ALA A 1113 -18.09 7.62 -25.26
CA ALA A 1113 -18.12 7.27 -26.68
C ALA A 1113 -19.56 7.36 -27.25
N ASP A 1114 -20.16 8.56 -27.19
CA ASP A 1114 -21.29 8.89 -28.06
C ASP A 1114 -20.77 9.00 -29.50
N SER A 1115 -20.99 7.97 -30.31
CA SER A 1115 -20.79 8.04 -31.76
C SER A 1115 -22.03 7.54 -32.51
N ASP A 1116 -22.87 8.50 -32.93
CA ASP A 1116 -23.97 8.28 -33.88
C ASP A 1116 -23.44 7.61 -35.17
N TYR A 1117 -23.80 6.35 -35.39
CA TYR A 1117 -23.64 5.73 -36.71
C TYR A 1117 -24.90 5.95 -37.54
N TYR A 1118 -24.80 6.88 -38.48
CA TYR A 1118 -25.83 7.13 -39.49
C TYR A 1118 -26.02 5.90 -40.39
N TYR A 1119 -27.26 5.43 -40.46
CA TYR A 1119 -27.74 4.52 -41.49
C TYR A 1119 -27.75 5.22 -42.84
N VAL A 1120 -27.17 4.60 -43.87
CA VAL A 1120 -27.49 4.89 -45.28
C VAL A 1120 -27.64 3.54 -45.97
N ASP A 1121 -28.89 3.15 -46.22
CA ASP A 1121 -29.22 2.07 -47.14
C ASP A 1121 -28.84 2.51 -48.57
N ASP A 1122 -28.26 1.58 -49.36
CA ASP A 1122 -28.64 1.52 -50.76
C ASP A 1122 -28.63 0.07 -51.27
N VAL A 1123 -29.84 -0.33 -51.61
CA VAL A 1123 -30.33 -1.65 -52.03
C VAL A 1123 -29.64 -2.17 -53.30
N ASN A 1124 -29.37 -3.47 -53.38
CA ASN A 1124 -29.79 -4.26 -54.53
C ASN A 1124 -29.85 -5.76 -54.23
N ASP A 1125 -31.03 -6.31 -54.51
CA ASP A 1125 -31.46 -7.70 -54.29
C ASP A 1125 -30.63 -8.73 -55.06
N LEU A 1126 -30.63 -9.98 -54.57
CA LEU A 1126 -31.22 -11.09 -55.33
C LEU A 1126 -31.55 -12.29 -54.43
N ASP A 1127 -32.70 -12.91 -54.71
CA ASP A 1127 -33.45 -13.82 -53.84
C ASP A 1127 -33.12 -15.32 -54.00
N TYR A 1128 -33.41 -16.07 -52.93
CA TYR A 1128 -33.88 -17.48 -52.83
C TYR A 1128 -33.38 -18.59 -53.80
N ALA A 1129 -33.01 -19.74 -53.21
CA ALA A 1129 -33.87 -20.94 -53.20
C ALA A 1129 -33.36 -22.03 -52.21
N ASP A 1130 -34.30 -22.78 -51.62
CA ASP A 1130 -34.05 -23.95 -50.76
C ASP A 1130 -33.68 -25.23 -51.54
N ASP A 1131 -32.83 -26.08 -50.94
CA ASP A 1131 -32.99 -27.55 -50.81
C ASP A 1131 -32.02 -28.13 -49.75
#